data_AF-A0A945JZF4-F1
#
_entry.id   AF-A0A945JZF4-F1
#
_cell.length_a   1.000
_cell.length_b   1.000
_cell.length_c   1.000
_cell.angle_alpha   90.00
_cell.angle_beta   90.00
_cell.angle_gamma   90.00
#
_symmetry.space_group_name_H-M   'P 1'
#
loop_
_entity.id
_entity.type
_entity.pdbx_description
1 polymer ?
#
loop_
_entity_poly.entity_id
_entity_poly.type
_entity_poly.pdbx_seq_one_letter_code
_entity_poly.pdbx_strand_id
1 'polypeptide(L)'
;MIQWAPRLIMTDRVFRLPVETQAEPRLEAAGFEQIGLRFSPRDRAWMFYLRSPSVSGDYQLRATDATGNSSSVSIRVRTLSQMRQPFDDKGTCWPRRWPVGAPWVSQKKRQTLQDEPVTDVNVEQVAWWAAQDDASLWRHLPNAENPRAHYVNVHQGCPACGTEIFAHGGFYPWSRIHAPTDMRSTCPACAAVFPSNDLLNHDFTSGNFVDDGFGYFDAEGHVFLFAASSRRELVAQYTGAIRLLDNHLRQAAPDRGITRQLGLMLLRWSAEEVYVGAAPQFRHGPSQEIERAWDGGQPDWAGMENPIEALHRKGSLSYAIDVPGVTEVLARAYDTVWPTLAQDDEWIARAADLGLDLPDTQAGLLLIEEALSCLMQTAMDGAALANKPRTSVGVLTALRALDRDDATQVMDWLYDRGPDRLRVFITNNFTIDGAPPEATGGYNDTHTRGVFELQAEMDALRQLQPDAYPESQYPSITDDPRLDQLVRSPYDMILLDKVPFHFGDGGSAGVQQPLTESNSLRPLDATTLERAAAAGSAAAAEQLGRQTRDEPGAPGTTIHDGVGIAILRTDGTPERAAAGIVYGDAPWHRHQDLFDTQLYAFGRPFLSDLGYPQSWAHVGAWEGNWATHNSLWSVVDEFEPLELPFDTPWHFLKEIAGRGRLVRTLRAEGIQIVEVEAQRWVFDAKQLRWVDPGVRYRRLLALVETAEEGIALVDLSRIEGGDEHWRLCRGLEGRFKQQGVEPASHPGTLAGVDVERGQEPTHGDYAGLAWMNEVTQIDAGGAPGQWTSLHDETARLDLHQLHVSPGTTLRTARATAVMDAPDRSRYDYQALAWQRSDPQDTTCVDLVFEPHMGQPTLVEAGKIEASAKGTDKAAASGVHLVTRSGRDLSIYWSPSAAPDAETQYNDGTRLQGALAVIEKDHATTVGCSGITIGNQQPRGPQSVQIESSRQTGTIQALDRQNCTVDVIGLSDITAGDRVRVNPAGRAHNYKVTQVEALEDNGTRLTLDMASIHGRARVAAIDAARIDLDFHLITRTATLLHTRLQRESDGNWRPITHAFNHDAYTTTLDVGGAPGLDGALPDSQWLSIGDWVIAVDYVIGDPIAWEPTHTHTLR
;
A
#
# COMPACT_ATOMS: atom_id res chain seq x y z
N MET A 1 -36.03 15.71 22.77
CA MET A 1 -36.23 16.92 21.98
C MET A 1 -35.48 16.73 20.66
N ILE A 2 -35.77 17.47 19.57
CA ILE A 2 -35.26 17.13 18.22
C ILE A 2 -33.72 17.13 18.20
N GLN A 3 -33.11 15.96 18.00
CA GLN A 3 -31.65 15.77 18.02
C GLN A 3 -31.02 16.04 16.64
N TRP A 4 -31.75 15.71 15.57
CA TRP A 4 -31.28 15.84 14.20
C TRP A 4 -32.43 16.07 13.24
N ALA A 5 -32.18 16.84 12.17
CA ALA A 5 -33.06 16.98 11.01
C ALA A 5 -32.25 17.43 9.78
N PRO A 6 -32.66 17.07 8.55
CA PRO A 6 -32.03 17.59 7.34
C PRO A 6 -32.32 19.08 7.18
N ARG A 7 -31.31 19.88 6.81
CA ARG A 7 -31.49 21.31 6.49
C ARG A 7 -32.17 21.53 5.14
N LEU A 8 -31.91 20.62 4.21
CA LEU A 8 -32.36 20.64 2.83
C LEU A 8 -32.71 19.21 2.42
N ILE A 9 -33.91 18.98 1.90
CA ILE A 9 -34.35 17.68 1.43
C ILE A 9 -35.12 17.83 0.11
N MET A 10 -35.03 16.83 -0.78
CA MET A 10 -35.85 16.84 -1.98
C MET A 10 -37.31 16.47 -1.67
N THR A 11 -38.25 16.84 -2.54
CA THR A 11 -39.67 16.46 -2.45
C THR A 11 -39.86 14.94 -2.48
N ASP A 12 -40.86 14.43 -1.77
CA ASP A 12 -41.28 13.01 -1.73
C ASP A 12 -40.25 12.01 -1.18
N ARG A 13 -39.31 12.50 -0.36
CA ARG A 13 -38.20 11.73 0.22
C ARG A 13 -38.45 11.34 1.66
N VAL A 14 -37.96 10.17 2.05
CA VAL A 14 -38.13 9.64 3.42
C VAL A 14 -36.86 9.88 4.24
N PHE A 15 -37.02 10.35 5.48
CA PHE A 15 -35.92 10.53 6.43
C PHE A 15 -36.36 10.19 7.86
N ARG A 16 -35.37 9.98 8.75
CA ARG A 16 -35.57 9.73 10.17
C ARG A 16 -35.38 11.01 10.99
N LEU A 17 -36.30 11.33 11.90
CA LEU A 17 -36.25 12.47 12.81
C LEU A 17 -36.20 11.98 14.27
N PRO A 18 -35.03 11.95 14.93
CA PRO A 18 -34.90 11.57 16.33
C PRO A 18 -35.39 12.68 17.29
N VAL A 19 -36.22 12.32 18.26
CA VAL A 19 -36.73 13.22 19.31
C VAL A 19 -36.48 12.63 20.71
N GLU A 20 -35.50 13.15 21.43
CA GLU A 20 -35.06 12.64 22.75
C GLU A 20 -36.06 12.85 23.91
N THR A 21 -36.96 11.91 24.15
CA THR A 21 -37.90 12.00 25.28
C THR A 21 -38.19 10.60 25.81
N GLN A 22 -38.47 10.50 27.12
CA GLN A 22 -38.83 9.22 27.74
C GLN A 22 -40.25 8.77 27.35
N ALA A 23 -41.20 9.69 27.32
CA ALA A 23 -42.56 9.46 26.82
C ALA A 23 -42.67 9.89 25.35
N GLU A 24 -43.63 9.31 24.62
CA GLU A 24 -43.91 9.68 23.23
C GLU A 24 -44.22 11.18 23.12
N PRO A 25 -43.45 11.95 22.32
CA PRO A 25 -43.67 13.38 22.17
C PRO A 25 -44.74 13.65 21.12
N ARG A 26 -45.44 14.78 21.24
CA ARG A 26 -46.34 15.27 20.19
C ARG A 26 -45.49 15.95 19.09
N LEU A 27 -45.56 15.43 17.87
CA LEU A 27 -44.91 16.03 16.70
C LEU A 27 -45.94 16.82 15.85
N GLU A 28 -45.64 18.10 15.62
CA GLU A 28 -46.33 18.96 14.66
C GLU A 28 -45.45 19.08 13.41
N ALA A 29 -45.81 18.37 12.34
CA ALA A 29 -45.06 18.31 11.08
C ALA A 29 -46.00 18.49 9.87
N ALA A 30 -46.67 19.64 9.79
CA ALA A 30 -47.67 19.89 8.75
C ALA A 30 -47.10 19.70 7.34
N GLY A 31 -47.80 18.91 6.51
CA GLY A 31 -47.39 18.57 5.15
C GLY A 31 -46.50 17.33 5.02
N PHE A 32 -45.91 16.85 6.12
CA PHE A 32 -45.14 15.60 6.13
C PHE A 32 -46.07 14.41 6.41
N GLU A 33 -45.84 13.31 5.71
CA GLU A 33 -46.51 12.03 5.99
C GLU A 33 -45.68 11.23 6.99
N GLN A 34 -46.29 10.79 8.10
CA GLN A 34 -45.63 9.90 9.05
C GLN A 34 -45.73 8.45 8.56
N ILE A 35 -44.60 7.89 8.14
CA ILE A 35 -44.47 6.52 7.66
C ILE A 35 -44.41 5.53 8.82
N GLY A 36 -43.73 5.90 9.91
CA GLY A 36 -43.56 5.03 11.06
C GLY A 36 -43.04 5.76 12.29
N LEU A 37 -43.03 5.05 13.42
CA LEU A 37 -42.54 5.54 14.71
C LEU A 37 -41.92 4.39 15.51
N ARG A 38 -40.76 4.63 16.12
CA ARG A 38 -40.06 3.66 16.99
C ARG A 38 -39.39 4.39 18.15
N PHE A 39 -39.42 3.82 19.35
CA PHE A 39 -38.54 4.26 20.44
C PHE A 39 -37.18 3.56 20.35
N SER A 40 -36.08 4.31 20.37
CA SER A 40 -34.71 3.80 20.49
C SER A 40 -34.24 3.93 21.95
N PRO A 41 -34.08 2.82 22.69
CA PRO A 41 -33.55 2.85 24.04
C PRO A 41 -32.13 3.43 24.11
N ARG A 42 -31.28 3.09 23.13
CA ARG A 42 -29.89 3.56 23.02
C ARG A 42 -29.82 5.09 22.96
N ASP A 43 -30.54 5.67 22.00
CA ASP A 43 -30.51 7.12 21.77
C ASP A 43 -31.45 7.89 22.70
N ARG A 44 -32.23 7.15 23.53
CA ARG A 44 -33.26 7.67 24.42
C ARG A 44 -34.26 8.58 23.69
N ALA A 45 -34.57 8.21 22.45
CA ALA A 45 -35.29 9.05 21.50
C ALA A 45 -36.37 8.30 20.72
N TRP A 46 -37.43 9.01 20.39
CA TRP A 46 -38.46 8.58 19.46
C TRP A 46 -38.04 8.91 18.03
N MET A 47 -37.89 7.88 17.20
CA MET A 47 -37.53 7.95 15.79
C MET A 47 -38.80 8.06 14.95
N PHE A 48 -39.09 9.26 14.45
CA PHE A 48 -40.16 9.47 13.48
C PHE A 48 -39.62 9.25 12.07
N TYR A 49 -40.28 8.42 11.27
CA TYR A 49 -39.95 8.25 9.85
C TYR A 49 -40.95 9.07 9.03
N LEU A 50 -40.47 10.08 8.33
CA LEU A 50 -41.31 11.09 7.68
C LEU A 50 -41.01 11.13 6.18
N ARG A 51 -42.05 11.26 5.35
CA ARG A 51 -41.91 11.62 3.93
C ARG A 51 -42.11 13.12 3.75
N SER A 52 -41.18 13.76 3.03
CA SER A 52 -41.26 15.18 2.70
C SER A 52 -42.43 15.46 1.74
N PRO A 53 -43.05 16.65 1.84
CA PRO A 53 -44.13 17.07 0.94
C PRO A 53 -43.71 17.05 -0.54
N SER A 54 -44.66 16.81 -1.44
CA SER A 54 -44.47 16.97 -2.89
C SER A 54 -44.39 18.45 -3.33
N VAL A 55 -44.73 19.38 -2.43
CA VAL A 55 -44.67 20.82 -2.68
C VAL A 55 -43.38 21.39 -2.08
N SER A 56 -42.61 22.13 -2.87
CA SER A 56 -41.42 22.82 -2.37
C SER A 56 -41.79 23.97 -1.42
N GLY A 57 -41.03 24.15 -0.35
CA GLY A 57 -41.24 25.22 0.62
C GLY A 57 -40.32 25.11 1.84
N ASP A 58 -40.45 26.05 2.76
CA ASP A 58 -39.75 26.01 4.05
C ASP A 58 -40.76 25.60 5.13
N TYR A 59 -40.51 24.48 5.78
CA TYR A 59 -41.43 23.87 6.72
C TYR A 59 -40.87 23.89 8.13
N GLN A 60 -41.71 24.18 9.11
CA GLN A 60 -41.37 24.15 10.54
C GLN A 60 -41.91 22.87 11.16
N LEU A 61 -41.04 22.09 11.78
CA LEU A 61 -41.40 20.94 12.60
C LEU A 61 -41.25 21.32 14.05
N ARG A 62 -42.22 20.95 14.89
CA ARG A 62 -42.19 21.21 16.34
C ARG A 62 -42.50 19.94 17.11
N ALA A 63 -41.59 19.52 17.98
CA ALA A 63 -41.82 18.41 18.90
C ALA A 63 -42.04 18.95 20.31
N THR A 64 -43.06 18.45 21.01
CA THR A 64 -43.42 18.85 22.38
C THR A 64 -43.47 17.62 23.29
N ASP A 65 -42.76 17.67 24.42
CA ASP A 65 -42.75 16.59 25.40
C ASP A 65 -43.98 16.61 26.33
N ALA A 66 -44.12 15.59 27.17
CA ALA A 66 -45.23 15.46 28.12
C ALA A 66 -45.28 16.55 29.20
N THR A 67 -44.19 17.30 29.42
CA THR A 67 -44.11 18.42 30.38
C THR A 67 -44.38 19.78 29.72
N GLY A 68 -44.56 19.80 28.40
CA GLY A 68 -44.82 21.01 27.62
C GLY A 68 -43.56 21.69 27.06
N ASN A 69 -42.36 21.12 27.26
CA ASN A 69 -41.16 21.67 26.62
C ASN A 69 -41.18 21.35 25.12
N SER A 70 -40.71 22.28 24.29
CA SER A 70 -40.76 22.13 22.84
C SER A 70 -39.45 22.51 22.17
N SER A 71 -39.14 21.85 21.05
CA SER A 71 -38.11 22.26 20.09
C SER A 71 -38.70 22.37 18.70
N SER A 72 -38.12 23.24 17.90
CA SER A 72 -38.51 23.43 16.52
C SER A 72 -37.30 23.48 15.59
N VAL A 73 -37.49 22.97 14.37
CA VAL A 73 -36.49 22.99 13.31
C VAL A 73 -37.13 23.36 11.98
N SER A 74 -36.39 24.09 11.13
CA SER A 74 -36.82 24.43 9.78
C SER A 74 -36.18 23.48 8.76
N ILE A 75 -36.99 22.90 7.90
CA ILE A 75 -36.53 22.03 6.79
C ILE A 75 -36.87 22.73 5.47
N ARG A 76 -35.86 22.96 4.62
CA ARG A 76 -36.06 23.43 3.24
C ARG A 76 -36.38 22.22 2.36
N VAL A 77 -37.59 22.16 1.82
CA VAL A 77 -38.01 21.15 0.84
C VAL A 77 -37.92 21.78 -0.54
N ARG A 78 -37.19 21.16 -1.47
CA ARG A 78 -36.99 21.69 -2.84
C ARG A 78 -37.18 20.59 -3.88
N THR A 79 -37.60 20.97 -5.08
CA THR A 79 -37.62 20.06 -6.24
C THR A 79 -36.21 19.84 -6.78
N LEU A 80 -35.98 18.79 -7.57
CA LEU A 80 -34.69 18.57 -8.25
C LEU A 80 -34.27 19.80 -9.08
N SER A 81 -35.20 20.41 -9.82
CA SER A 81 -34.93 21.61 -10.63
C SER A 81 -34.42 22.79 -9.80
N GLN A 82 -34.90 22.94 -8.56
CA GLN A 82 -34.38 23.95 -7.62
C GLN A 82 -33.02 23.55 -7.04
N MET A 83 -32.79 22.26 -6.74
CA MET A 83 -31.49 21.76 -6.25
C MET A 83 -30.35 21.94 -7.26
N ARG A 84 -30.69 21.94 -8.57
CA ARG A 84 -29.74 22.19 -9.67
C ARG A 84 -29.27 23.65 -9.75
N GLN A 85 -30.01 24.59 -9.18
CA GLN A 85 -29.67 26.01 -9.25
C GLN A 85 -28.63 26.37 -8.18
N PRO A 86 -27.61 27.17 -8.53
CA PRO A 86 -26.66 27.68 -7.55
C PRO A 86 -27.33 28.47 -6.42
N PHE A 87 -26.95 28.18 -5.18
CA PHE A 87 -27.33 28.95 -3.99
C PHE A 87 -26.14 29.07 -3.04
N ASP A 88 -26.12 30.17 -2.29
CA ASP A 88 -25.16 30.37 -1.20
C ASP A 88 -25.78 29.92 0.12
N ASP A 89 -25.01 29.16 0.91
CA ASP A 89 -25.34 28.86 2.31
C ASP A 89 -24.11 29.17 3.17
N LYS A 90 -24.18 30.28 3.91
CA LYS A 90 -23.11 30.79 4.78
C LYS A 90 -21.76 30.97 4.07
N GLY A 91 -21.76 31.50 2.85
CA GLY A 91 -20.54 31.76 2.08
C GLY A 91 -19.97 30.55 1.33
N THR A 92 -20.65 29.39 1.39
CA THR A 92 -20.33 28.22 0.57
C THR A 92 -21.39 28.06 -0.52
N CYS A 93 -20.95 27.98 -1.77
CA CYS A 93 -21.85 27.78 -2.90
C CYS A 93 -22.15 26.29 -3.16
N TRP A 94 -23.44 26.01 -3.33
CA TRP A 94 -24.03 24.70 -3.63
C TRP A 94 -24.92 24.79 -4.89
N PRO A 95 -25.15 23.71 -5.65
CA PRO A 95 -24.51 22.41 -5.51
C PRO A 95 -23.00 22.49 -5.79
N ARG A 96 -22.24 21.55 -5.22
CA ARG A 96 -20.81 21.33 -5.54
C ARG A 96 -20.69 20.68 -6.91
N ARG A 97 -20.85 21.50 -7.94
CA ARG A 97 -20.74 21.14 -9.35
C ARG A 97 -19.84 22.15 -10.03
N TRP A 98 -18.78 21.68 -10.68
CA TRP A 98 -17.92 22.57 -11.45
C TRP A 98 -18.66 23.10 -12.71
N PRO A 99 -18.38 24.33 -13.19
CA PRO A 99 -17.80 25.43 -12.43
C PRO A 99 -18.73 25.85 -11.29
N VAL A 100 -18.18 25.93 -10.08
CA VAL A 100 -18.96 26.21 -8.86
C VAL A 100 -19.62 27.58 -8.96
N GLY A 101 -20.92 27.64 -8.67
CA GLY A 101 -21.69 28.88 -8.67
C GLY A 101 -22.12 29.38 -10.05
N ALA A 102 -21.66 28.75 -11.12
CA ALA A 102 -22.05 29.09 -12.49
C ALA A 102 -23.17 28.16 -13.00
N PRO A 103 -24.02 28.64 -13.94
CA PRO A 103 -24.90 27.75 -14.68
C PRO A 103 -24.07 26.75 -15.51
N TRP A 104 -24.59 25.54 -15.69
CA TRP A 104 -23.97 24.55 -16.57
C TRP A 104 -24.35 24.81 -18.03
N VAL A 105 -23.36 24.73 -18.91
CA VAL A 105 -23.54 24.81 -20.37
C VAL A 105 -22.81 23.63 -20.99
N SER A 106 -23.54 22.84 -21.77
CA SER A 106 -22.96 21.71 -22.50
C SER A 106 -22.01 22.22 -23.59
N GLN A 107 -20.84 21.58 -23.69
CA GLN A 107 -19.88 21.76 -24.78
C GLN A 107 -19.71 20.49 -25.61
N LYS A 108 -20.45 19.41 -25.28
CA LYS A 108 -20.27 18.11 -25.90
C LYS A 108 -20.68 18.13 -27.37
N LYS A 109 -19.74 17.83 -28.27
CA LYS A 109 -19.97 17.86 -29.73
C LYS A 109 -19.83 16.48 -30.39
N ARG A 110 -19.18 15.53 -29.73
CA ARG A 110 -18.81 14.22 -30.29
C ARG A 110 -18.61 13.18 -29.19
N GLN A 111 -18.46 11.94 -29.62
CA GLN A 111 -17.96 10.85 -28.79
C GLN A 111 -16.43 10.94 -28.70
N THR A 112 -15.85 10.67 -27.55
CA THR A 112 -14.40 10.86 -27.27
C THR A 112 -13.74 9.66 -26.58
N LEU A 113 -14.53 8.65 -26.19
CA LEU A 113 -14.08 7.47 -25.44
C LEU A 113 -14.31 6.14 -26.18
N GLN A 114 -14.65 6.18 -27.46
CA GLN A 114 -15.03 4.97 -28.22
C GLN A 114 -13.83 4.05 -28.56
N ASP A 115 -12.61 4.58 -28.52
CA ASP A 115 -11.39 3.82 -28.76
C ASP A 115 -10.83 3.18 -27.47
N GLU A 116 -11.41 3.47 -26.30
CA GLU A 116 -10.97 2.88 -25.03
C GLU A 116 -11.15 1.35 -25.02
N PRO A 117 -10.29 0.58 -24.35
CA PRO A 117 -10.47 -0.87 -24.24
C PRO A 117 -11.86 -1.28 -23.71
N VAL A 118 -12.41 -2.36 -24.24
CA VAL A 118 -13.68 -2.97 -23.77
C VAL A 118 -13.37 -4.34 -23.17
N THR A 119 -13.93 -4.63 -22.01
CA THR A 119 -13.83 -5.97 -21.40
C THR A 119 -14.99 -6.85 -21.84
N ASP A 120 -14.75 -8.16 -21.98
CA ASP A 120 -15.77 -9.14 -22.31
C ASP A 120 -16.97 -9.11 -21.35
N VAL A 121 -18.15 -9.35 -21.91
CA VAL A 121 -19.42 -9.34 -21.16
C VAL A 121 -19.98 -10.74 -20.95
N ASN A 122 -20.55 -10.98 -19.77
CA ASN A 122 -21.35 -12.17 -19.53
C ASN A 122 -22.74 -12.00 -20.18
N VAL A 123 -23.01 -12.78 -21.22
CA VAL A 123 -24.24 -12.69 -22.03
C VAL A 123 -25.51 -12.98 -21.21
N GLU A 124 -25.44 -13.88 -20.21
CA GLU A 124 -26.59 -14.19 -19.36
C GLU A 124 -26.93 -13.01 -18.45
N GLN A 125 -25.92 -12.33 -17.90
CA GLN A 125 -26.12 -11.12 -17.12
C GLN A 125 -26.68 -9.98 -17.98
N VAL A 126 -26.16 -9.81 -19.21
CA VAL A 126 -26.70 -8.82 -20.16
C VAL A 126 -28.18 -9.12 -20.44
N ALA A 127 -28.52 -10.36 -20.76
CA ALA A 127 -29.90 -10.77 -21.03
C ALA A 127 -30.82 -10.52 -19.83
N TRP A 128 -30.35 -10.80 -18.60
CA TRP A 128 -31.11 -10.52 -17.39
C TRP A 128 -31.38 -9.02 -17.22
N TRP A 129 -30.35 -8.18 -17.31
CA TRP A 129 -30.49 -6.73 -17.18
C TRP A 129 -31.38 -6.16 -18.29
N ALA A 130 -31.17 -6.55 -19.55
CA ALA A 130 -31.94 -6.10 -20.69
C ALA A 130 -33.42 -6.50 -20.65
N ALA A 131 -33.77 -7.55 -19.88
CA ALA A 131 -35.15 -8.00 -19.72
C ALA A 131 -35.92 -7.32 -18.57
N GLN A 132 -35.25 -6.50 -17.73
CA GLN A 132 -35.92 -5.83 -16.62
C GLN A 132 -36.81 -4.68 -17.11
N ASP A 133 -37.93 -4.47 -16.41
CA ASP A 133 -38.77 -3.30 -16.65
C ASP A 133 -38.19 -2.02 -16.02
N ASP A 134 -38.69 -0.87 -16.48
CA ASP A 134 -38.22 0.44 -16.06
C ASP A 134 -38.34 0.69 -14.56
N ALA A 135 -39.46 0.26 -13.97
CA ALA A 135 -39.70 0.44 -12.54
C ALA A 135 -38.69 -0.35 -11.70
N SER A 136 -38.34 -1.57 -12.12
CA SER A 136 -37.38 -2.44 -11.46
C SER A 136 -35.97 -1.88 -11.57
N LEU A 137 -35.57 -1.39 -12.75
CA LEU A 137 -34.29 -0.71 -12.95
C LEU A 137 -34.18 0.57 -12.13
N TRP A 138 -35.24 1.37 -12.10
CA TRP A 138 -35.28 2.64 -11.38
C TRP A 138 -35.13 2.46 -9.87
N ARG A 139 -35.81 1.46 -9.30
CA ARG A 139 -35.77 1.15 -7.86
C ARG A 139 -34.47 0.49 -7.40
N HIS A 140 -33.67 -0.04 -8.31
CA HIS A 140 -32.45 -0.75 -7.96
C HIS A 140 -31.39 0.17 -7.32
N LEU A 141 -31.31 1.44 -7.75
CA LEU A 141 -30.46 2.44 -7.10
C LEU A 141 -31.14 2.98 -5.82
N PRO A 142 -30.56 2.80 -4.62
CA PRO A 142 -31.13 3.35 -3.39
C PRO A 142 -31.17 4.88 -3.41
N ASN A 143 -32.21 5.47 -2.80
CA ASN A 143 -32.27 6.93 -2.62
C ASN A 143 -31.14 7.43 -1.70
N ALA A 144 -30.66 8.66 -1.92
CA ALA A 144 -29.51 9.22 -1.22
C ALA A 144 -29.68 9.30 0.31
N GLU A 145 -30.90 9.52 0.82
CA GLU A 145 -31.19 9.66 2.26
C GLU A 145 -31.05 8.36 3.04
N ASN A 146 -30.98 7.23 2.34
CA ASN A 146 -30.70 5.95 2.96
C ASN A 146 -29.22 5.89 3.33
N PRO A 147 -28.85 5.72 4.61
CA PRO A 147 -27.44 5.65 4.99
C PRO A 147 -26.69 4.53 4.27
N ARG A 148 -25.41 4.78 3.99
CA ARG A 148 -24.47 3.83 3.38
C ARG A 148 -23.23 3.74 4.24
N ALA A 149 -22.72 2.52 4.44
CA ALA A 149 -21.54 2.26 5.25
C ALA A 149 -20.66 1.20 4.58
N HIS A 150 -19.38 1.21 4.95
CA HIS A 150 -18.37 0.37 4.33
C HIS A 150 -18.47 -1.09 4.82
N TYR A 151 -18.54 -1.32 6.14
CA TYR A 151 -18.63 -2.65 6.74
C TYR A 151 -19.90 -2.84 7.57
N VAL A 152 -20.34 -4.09 7.71
CA VAL A 152 -21.37 -4.44 8.72
C VAL A 152 -20.78 -4.29 10.12
N ASN A 153 -19.68 -5.02 10.38
CA ASN A 153 -18.93 -5.03 11.62
C ASN A 153 -17.61 -5.81 11.36
N VAL A 154 -16.44 -5.21 11.61
CA VAL A 154 -15.13 -5.86 11.39
C VAL A 154 -14.49 -6.41 12.67
N HIS A 155 -14.96 -6.01 13.85
CA HIS A 155 -14.40 -6.46 15.13
C HIS A 155 -15.11 -7.70 15.68
N GLN A 156 -16.43 -7.64 15.84
CA GLN A 156 -17.28 -8.68 16.43
C GLN A 156 -17.74 -9.73 15.41
N GLY A 157 -17.80 -9.39 14.12
CA GLY A 157 -18.24 -10.28 13.05
C GLY A 157 -19.76 -10.47 13.02
N CYS A 158 -20.22 -11.71 13.18
CA CYS A 158 -21.65 -12.06 13.12
C CYS A 158 -22.30 -12.07 14.52
N PRO A 159 -23.47 -11.45 14.74
CA PRO A 159 -24.15 -11.51 16.04
C PRO A 159 -24.47 -12.93 16.55
N ALA A 160 -24.53 -13.93 15.66
CA ALA A 160 -24.88 -15.30 16.02
C ALA A 160 -23.65 -16.21 16.25
N CYS A 161 -22.56 -16.03 15.50
CA CYS A 161 -21.39 -16.92 15.57
C CYS A 161 -20.06 -16.20 15.82
N GLY A 162 -20.08 -14.89 16.06
CA GLY A 162 -18.89 -14.09 16.33
C GLY A 162 -17.95 -14.04 15.12
N THR A 163 -16.65 -14.20 15.38
CA THR A 163 -15.59 -14.02 14.38
C THR A 163 -15.46 -15.17 13.37
N GLU A 164 -16.21 -16.29 13.51
CA GLU A 164 -16.20 -17.39 12.51
C GLU A 164 -16.45 -16.90 11.10
N ILE A 165 -17.23 -15.82 10.96
CA ILE A 165 -17.55 -15.23 9.67
C ILE A 165 -16.29 -14.81 8.88
N PHE A 166 -15.21 -14.38 9.55
CA PHE A 166 -13.99 -13.94 8.87
C PHE A 166 -13.20 -15.11 8.26
N ALA A 167 -13.57 -16.37 8.54
CA ALA A 167 -13.11 -17.54 7.78
C ALA A 167 -13.61 -17.54 6.32
N HIS A 168 -14.61 -16.71 5.98
CA HIS A 168 -15.15 -16.56 4.61
C HIS A 168 -14.76 -15.24 3.93
N GLY A 169 -14.21 -14.27 4.67
CA GLY A 169 -13.62 -13.04 4.14
C GLY A 169 -13.43 -11.99 5.23
N GLY A 170 -12.30 -11.27 5.24
CA GLY A 170 -11.99 -10.26 6.26
C GLY A 170 -12.78 -8.95 6.15
N PHE A 171 -13.42 -8.71 5.00
CA PHE A 171 -14.11 -7.44 4.67
C PHE A 171 -15.60 -7.57 4.45
N TYR A 172 -15.94 -8.41 3.47
CA TYR A 172 -17.28 -8.55 2.91
C TYR A 172 -17.72 -10.01 2.95
N PRO A 173 -17.68 -10.69 4.11
CA PRO A 173 -18.01 -12.12 4.16
C PRO A 173 -19.51 -12.40 3.99
N TRP A 174 -20.37 -11.37 4.02
CA TRP A 174 -21.82 -11.53 3.99
C TRP A 174 -22.32 -11.92 2.60
N SER A 175 -23.18 -12.94 2.53
CA SER A 175 -23.89 -13.31 1.30
C SER A 175 -25.20 -12.53 1.19
N ARG A 176 -25.52 -11.99 0.01
CA ARG A 176 -26.66 -11.10 -0.22
C ARG A 176 -27.32 -11.34 -1.56
N ILE A 177 -28.63 -11.11 -1.61
CA ILE A 177 -29.41 -11.08 -2.84
C ILE A 177 -29.70 -9.62 -3.16
N HIS A 178 -29.31 -9.19 -4.35
CA HIS A 178 -29.43 -7.80 -4.78
C HIS A 178 -30.39 -7.61 -5.97
N ALA A 179 -30.76 -8.71 -6.64
CA ALA A 179 -31.48 -8.69 -7.91
C ALA A 179 -32.57 -9.81 -7.97
N PRO A 180 -33.81 -9.55 -7.50
CA PRO A 180 -34.26 -8.37 -6.75
C PRO A 180 -33.72 -8.40 -5.31
N THR A 181 -33.41 -7.23 -4.75
CA THR A 181 -32.89 -7.15 -3.38
C THR A 181 -33.95 -7.52 -2.35
N ASP A 182 -33.54 -8.19 -1.29
CA ASP A 182 -34.36 -8.45 -0.10
C ASP A 182 -33.89 -7.63 1.12
N MET A 183 -32.84 -6.82 0.96
CA MET A 183 -32.17 -6.06 2.03
C MET A 183 -31.66 -6.93 3.19
N ARG A 184 -31.44 -8.24 2.96
CA ARG A 184 -30.91 -9.17 3.96
C ARG A 184 -29.44 -9.51 3.71
N SER A 185 -28.79 -9.94 4.79
CA SER A 185 -27.40 -10.40 4.86
C SER A 185 -27.38 -11.77 5.52
N THR A 186 -26.85 -12.75 4.82
CA THR A 186 -26.72 -14.12 5.32
C THR A 186 -25.27 -14.35 5.73
N CYS A 187 -25.05 -14.80 6.97
CA CYS A 187 -23.73 -15.22 7.42
C CYS A 187 -23.36 -16.55 6.77
N PRO A 188 -22.26 -16.67 6.01
CA PRO A 188 -21.86 -17.94 5.39
C PRO A 188 -21.42 -19.00 6.42
N ALA A 189 -21.02 -18.59 7.63
CA ALA A 189 -20.56 -19.52 8.67
C ALA A 189 -21.72 -20.24 9.37
N CYS A 190 -22.77 -19.50 9.76
CA CYS A 190 -23.89 -20.06 10.55
C CYS A 190 -25.26 -20.00 9.86
N ALA A 191 -25.33 -19.50 8.62
CA ALA A 191 -26.55 -19.29 7.83
C ALA A 191 -27.61 -18.36 8.46
N ALA A 192 -27.28 -17.65 9.54
CA ALA A 192 -28.18 -16.66 10.14
C ALA A 192 -28.41 -15.46 9.19
N VAL A 193 -29.64 -14.94 9.20
CA VAL A 193 -30.10 -13.88 8.29
C VAL A 193 -30.44 -12.62 9.07
N PHE A 194 -29.90 -11.48 8.63
CA PHE A 194 -30.04 -10.17 9.27
C PHE A 194 -30.32 -9.05 8.25
N PRO A 195 -30.95 -7.94 8.63
CA PRO A 195 -31.67 -7.75 9.90
C PRO A 195 -32.92 -8.63 9.93
N SER A 196 -33.69 -8.63 11.03
CA SER A 196 -34.92 -9.46 11.14
C SER A 196 -36.17 -8.80 10.52
N ASN A 197 -36.22 -7.47 10.47
CA ASN A 197 -37.33 -6.68 9.93
C ASN A 197 -37.29 -6.54 8.41
N ASP A 198 -38.44 -6.24 7.80
CA ASP A 198 -38.58 -6.03 6.35
C ASP A 198 -38.53 -4.54 5.96
N LEU A 199 -37.31 -4.06 5.72
CA LEU A 199 -37.07 -2.65 5.37
C LEU A 199 -37.70 -2.23 4.04
N LEU A 200 -37.95 -3.15 3.11
CA LEU A 200 -38.58 -2.82 1.83
C LEU A 200 -40.06 -2.47 2.01
N ASN A 201 -40.69 -2.99 3.06
CA ASN A 201 -42.07 -2.69 3.45
C ASN A 201 -42.15 -1.66 4.59
N HIS A 202 -41.07 -0.89 4.84
CA HIS A 202 -41.00 0.11 5.91
C HIS A 202 -41.28 -0.45 7.32
N ASP A 203 -40.99 -1.74 7.55
CA ASP A 203 -41.01 -2.32 8.89
C ASP A 203 -39.72 -1.94 9.62
N PHE A 204 -39.86 -1.07 10.63
CA PHE A 204 -38.74 -0.56 11.43
C PHE A 204 -38.68 -1.16 12.84
N THR A 205 -39.53 -2.13 13.18
CA THR A 205 -39.71 -2.56 14.58
C THR A 205 -39.74 -4.06 14.82
N SER A 206 -39.93 -4.88 13.78
CA SER A 206 -40.22 -6.31 13.98
C SER A 206 -38.98 -7.21 14.10
N GLY A 207 -39.04 -8.18 15.02
CA GLY A 207 -38.03 -9.22 15.21
C GLY A 207 -36.92 -8.85 16.21
N ASN A 208 -35.88 -9.69 16.27
CA ASN A 208 -34.85 -9.62 17.32
C ASN A 208 -33.61 -8.81 16.92
N PHE A 209 -33.39 -8.60 15.63
CA PHE A 209 -32.21 -7.92 15.06
C PHE A 209 -32.66 -6.76 14.20
N VAL A 210 -33.34 -5.79 14.83
CA VAL A 210 -34.00 -4.68 14.13
C VAL A 210 -32.97 -3.64 13.70
N ASP A 211 -32.79 -3.48 12.39
CA ASP A 211 -32.01 -2.41 11.75
C ASP A 211 -32.97 -1.47 11.02
N ASP A 212 -32.97 -0.19 11.35
CA ASP A 212 -33.85 0.81 10.71
C ASP A 212 -33.20 1.52 9.51
N GLY A 213 -32.01 1.08 9.10
CA GLY A 213 -31.15 1.74 8.12
C GLY A 213 -29.90 2.36 8.73
N PHE A 214 -29.86 2.58 10.04
CA PHE A 214 -28.71 3.15 10.76
C PHE A 214 -27.98 2.14 11.65
N GLY A 215 -28.35 0.86 11.57
CA GLY A 215 -27.70 -0.25 12.27
C GLY A 215 -28.56 -0.88 13.37
N TYR A 216 -28.24 -2.13 13.65
CA TYR A 216 -28.65 -2.87 14.84
C TYR A 216 -27.60 -2.70 15.95
N PHE A 217 -28.04 -2.65 17.20
CA PHE A 217 -27.15 -2.67 18.37
C PHE A 217 -27.44 -3.91 19.22
N ASP A 218 -26.39 -4.63 19.61
CA ASP A 218 -26.52 -5.72 20.58
C ASP A 218 -26.69 -5.19 22.03
N ALA A 219 -26.73 -6.10 23.01
CA ALA A 219 -26.95 -5.73 24.40
C ALA A 219 -25.73 -5.02 25.02
N GLU A 220 -24.55 -5.27 24.48
CA GLU A 220 -23.26 -4.72 24.86
C GLU A 220 -23.00 -3.34 24.22
N GLY A 221 -23.79 -2.98 23.21
CA GLY A 221 -23.74 -1.69 22.52
C GLY A 221 -22.89 -1.68 21.25
N HIS A 222 -22.47 -2.84 20.74
CA HIS A 222 -21.79 -2.94 19.45
C HIS A 222 -22.78 -2.72 18.30
N VAL A 223 -22.32 -2.06 17.24
CA VAL A 223 -23.14 -1.71 16.08
C VAL A 223 -22.94 -2.70 14.93
N PHE A 224 -24.03 -3.04 14.24
CA PHE A 224 -24.05 -3.88 13.05
C PHE A 224 -24.83 -3.21 11.92
N LEU A 225 -24.14 -2.85 10.84
CA LEU A 225 -24.65 -1.98 9.76
C LEU A 225 -25.17 -2.78 8.56
N PHE A 226 -26.11 -3.70 8.78
CA PHE A 226 -26.63 -4.61 7.74
C PHE A 226 -27.24 -3.86 6.56
N ALA A 227 -28.19 -2.99 6.82
CA ALA A 227 -28.91 -2.27 5.77
C ALA A 227 -28.02 -1.26 5.04
N ALA A 228 -27.20 -0.52 5.79
CA ALA A 228 -26.33 0.52 5.24
C ALA A 228 -25.23 -0.06 4.32
N SER A 229 -24.62 -1.18 4.70
CA SER A 229 -23.65 -1.86 3.84
C SER A 229 -24.32 -2.53 2.62
N SER A 230 -25.54 -3.07 2.77
CA SER A 230 -26.30 -3.63 1.64
C SER A 230 -26.60 -2.56 0.59
N ARG A 231 -26.99 -1.36 1.02
CA ARG A 231 -27.19 -0.20 0.12
C ARG A 231 -25.91 0.25 -0.57
N ARG A 232 -24.76 0.19 0.11
CA ARG A 232 -23.46 0.48 -0.51
C ARG A 232 -23.15 -0.50 -1.64
N GLU A 233 -23.41 -1.80 -1.43
CA GLU A 233 -23.28 -2.82 -2.48
C GLU A 233 -24.26 -2.63 -3.63
N LEU A 234 -25.53 -2.26 -3.36
CA LEU A 234 -26.50 -1.95 -4.41
C LEU A 234 -26.06 -0.80 -5.31
N VAL A 235 -25.46 0.26 -4.74
CA VAL A 235 -24.87 1.35 -5.52
C VAL A 235 -23.74 0.82 -6.42
N ALA A 236 -22.86 -0.04 -5.89
CA ALA A 236 -21.78 -0.65 -6.68
C ALA A 236 -22.31 -1.58 -7.79
N GLN A 237 -23.34 -2.38 -7.52
CA GLN A 237 -23.98 -3.23 -8.52
C GLN A 237 -24.66 -2.44 -9.63
N TYR A 238 -25.30 -1.32 -9.28
CA TYR A 238 -25.92 -0.42 -10.27
C TYR A 238 -24.88 0.10 -11.26
N THR A 239 -23.73 0.57 -10.77
CA THR A 239 -22.60 0.97 -11.61
C THR A 239 -22.06 -0.22 -12.43
N GLY A 240 -21.96 -1.40 -11.83
CA GLY A 240 -21.56 -2.64 -12.53
C GLY A 240 -22.48 -2.99 -13.70
N ALA A 241 -23.79 -2.81 -13.54
CA ALA A 241 -24.79 -3.03 -14.58
C ALA A 241 -24.68 -2.00 -15.72
N ILE A 242 -24.46 -0.72 -15.39
CA ILE A 242 -24.18 0.34 -16.39
C ILE A 242 -22.95 -0.05 -17.23
N ARG A 243 -21.85 -0.45 -16.57
CA ARG A 243 -20.62 -0.90 -17.26
C ARG A 243 -20.88 -2.10 -18.17
N LEU A 244 -21.66 -3.08 -17.71
CA LEU A 244 -21.99 -4.27 -18.47
C LEU A 244 -22.78 -3.95 -19.75
N LEU A 245 -23.81 -3.11 -19.65
CA LEU A 245 -24.64 -2.71 -20.79
C LEU A 245 -23.86 -1.82 -21.78
N ASP A 246 -23.03 -0.91 -21.27
CA ASP A 246 -22.11 -0.10 -22.09
C ASP A 246 -21.13 -0.99 -22.88
N ASN A 247 -20.42 -1.91 -22.22
CA ASN A 247 -19.52 -2.85 -22.90
C ASN A 247 -20.24 -3.65 -23.99
N HIS A 248 -21.47 -4.12 -23.70
CA HIS A 248 -22.27 -4.86 -24.67
C HIS A 248 -22.58 -4.00 -25.91
N LEU A 249 -23.03 -2.76 -25.73
CA LEU A 249 -23.33 -1.84 -26.83
C LEU A 249 -22.10 -1.52 -27.68
N ARG A 250 -20.89 -1.52 -27.10
CA ARG A 250 -19.63 -1.28 -27.81
C ARG A 250 -19.11 -2.50 -28.58
N GLN A 251 -19.54 -3.71 -28.19
CA GLN A 251 -19.13 -4.97 -28.82
C GLN A 251 -20.17 -5.52 -29.83
N ALA A 252 -21.44 -5.17 -29.65
CA ALA A 252 -22.55 -5.71 -30.43
C ALA A 252 -23.11 -4.70 -31.44
N ALA A 253 -24.07 -5.16 -32.26
CA ALA A 253 -24.83 -4.26 -33.12
C ALA A 253 -25.62 -3.23 -32.28
N PRO A 254 -25.82 -2.00 -32.76
CA PRO A 254 -26.58 -0.99 -32.04
C PRO A 254 -27.98 -1.49 -31.64
N ASP A 255 -28.27 -1.46 -30.34
CA ASP A 255 -29.59 -1.82 -29.78
C ASP A 255 -30.24 -0.59 -29.14
N ARG A 256 -31.32 -0.09 -29.76
CA ARG A 256 -32.04 1.09 -29.25
C ARG A 256 -32.74 0.83 -27.92
N GLY A 257 -33.21 -0.39 -27.67
CA GLY A 257 -33.87 -0.76 -26.43
C GLY A 257 -32.90 -0.66 -25.25
N ILE A 258 -31.75 -1.32 -25.38
CA ILE A 258 -30.67 -1.27 -24.38
C ILE A 258 -30.11 0.15 -24.26
N THR A 259 -29.96 0.89 -25.36
CA THR A 259 -29.51 2.29 -25.34
C THR A 259 -30.43 3.18 -24.48
N ARG A 260 -31.76 3.07 -24.67
CA ARG A 260 -32.74 3.82 -23.87
C ARG A 260 -32.73 3.40 -22.41
N GLN A 261 -32.58 2.11 -22.15
CA GLN A 261 -32.48 1.56 -20.80
C GLN A 261 -31.25 2.11 -20.07
N LEU A 262 -30.10 2.12 -20.73
CA LEU A 262 -28.88 2.70 -20.19
C LEU A 262 -29.04 4.22 -19.95
N GLY A 263 -29.71 4.94 -20.86
CA GLY A 263 -30.08 6.34 -20.67
C GLY A 263 -30.94 6.58 -19.42
N LEU A 264 -31.94 5.73 -19.17
CA LEU A 264 -32.76 5.79 -17.95
C LEU A 264 -31.94 5.55 -16.69
N MET A 265 -31.01 4.58 -16.73
CA MET A 265 -30.13 4.30 -15.59
C MET A 265 -29.19 5.48 -15.29
N LEU A 266 -28.66 6.13 -16.33
CA LEU A 266 -27.86 7.35 -16.19
C LEU A 266 -28.70 8.50 -15.60
N LEU A 267 -29.95 8.70 -16.02
CA LEU A 267 -30.84 9.71 -15.41
C LEU A 267 -31.12 9.43 -13.94
N ARG A 268 -31.42 8.17 -13.61
CA ARG A 268 -31.69 7.72 -12.25
C ARG A 268 -30.52 8.05 -11.33
N TRP A 269 -29.29 7.76 -11.77
CA TRP A 269 -28.06 8.14 -11.07
C TRP A 269 -27.93 9.66 -10.95
N SER A 270 -28.10 10.36 -12.06
CA SER A 270 -27.85 11.80 -12.16
C SER A 270 -28.76 12.62 -11.24
N ALA A 271 -30.01 12.19 -11.08
CA ALA A 271 -30.95 12.80 -10.14
C ALA A 271 -30.46 12.73 -8.68
N GLU A 272 -29.85 11.62 -8.27
CA GLU A 272 -29.30 11.48 -6.91
C GLU A 272 -27.95 12.20 -6.76
N GLU A 273 -27.09 12.12 -7.76
CA GLU A 273 -25.75 12.70 -7.71
C GLU A 273 -25.80 14.23 -7.64
N VAL A 274 -26.64 14.87 -8.45
CA VAL A 274 -26.87 16.32 -8.36
C VAL A 274 -27.54 16.70 -7.04
N TYR A 275 -28.44 15.86 -6.55
CA TYR A 275 -29.08 16.08 -5.26
C TYR A 275 -28.06 16.06 -4.09
N VAL A 276 -27.17 15.07 -4.00
CA VAL A 276 -26.11 15.06 -2.97
C VAL A 276 -25.04 16.13 -3.20
N GLY A 277 -24.92 16.62 -4.44
CA GLY A 277 -24.18 17.83 -4.77
C GLY A 277 -24.75 19.07 -4.06
N ALA A 278 -26.07 19.17 -3.86
CA ALA A 278 -26.76 20.27 -3.18
C ALA A 278 -26.97 20.04 -1.68
N ALA A 279 -27.22 18.79 -1.28
CA ALA A 279 -27.51 18.36 0.09
C ALA A 279 -26.45 17.34 0.55
N PRO A 280 -25.22 17.79 0.86
CA PRO A 280 -24.08 16.90 1.11
C PRO A 280 -24.26 16.00 2.33
N GLN A 281 -25.18 16.32 3.24
CA GLN A 281 -25.49 15.49 4.42
C GLN A 281 -25.88 14.04 4.04
N PHE A 282 -26.35 13.84 2.80
CA PHE A 282 -26.78 12.55 2.28
C PHE A 282 -25.70 11.85 1.46
N ARG A 283 -24.45 12.33 1.48
CA ARG A 283 -23.31 11.57 0.96
C ARG A 283 -23.10 10.29 1.78
N HIS A 284 -22.24 9.42 1.26
CA HIS A 284 -21.81 8.20 1.93
C HIS A 284 -21.45 8.48 3.41
N GLY A 285 -21.80 7.54 4.30
CA GLY A 285 -21.75 7.69 5.76
C GLY A 285 -20.37 8.00 6.34
N PRO A 286 -20.22 8.06 7.69
CA PRO A 286 -18.97 8.47 8.32
C PRO A 286 -17.84 7.54 7.85
N SER A 287 -17.03 8.03 6.91
CA SER A 287 -15.95 7.26 6.28
C SER A 287 -14.84 7.03 7.27
N GLN A 288 -14.84 5.88 7.96
CA GLN A 288 -13.84 5.57 8.97
C GLN A 288 -13.33 4.12 8.95
N GLU A 289 -13.53 3.35 7.87
CA GLU A 289 -13.01 1.97 7.68
C GLU A 289 -13.21 1.01 8.88
N ILE A 290 -14.15 1.34 9.75
CA ILE A 290 -14.62 0.58 10.89
C ILE A 290 -16.12 0.84 11.01
N GLU A 291 -16.84 -0.07 11.67
CA GLU A 291 -18.22 0.18 12.00
C GLU A 291 -18.35 1.36 12.97
N ARG A 292 -19.11 2.37 12.57
CA ARG A 292 -19.41 3.53 13.42
C ARG A 292 -20.87 3.87 13.37
N ALA A 293 -21.41 4.12 14.54
CA ALA A 293 -22.78 4.55 14.70
C ALA A 293 -22.97 6.01 14.28
N TRP A 294 -24.15 6.32 13.76
CA TRP A 294 -24.61 7.71 13.64
C TRP A 294 -25.13 8.24 14.97
N ASP A 295 -24.90 9.53 15.21
CA ASP A 295 -25.46 10.27 16.35
C ASP A 295 -26.84 10.83 15.97
N GLY A 296 -27.87 9.99 16.07
CA GLY A 296 -29.26 10.32 15.72
C GLY A 296 -29.57 10.44 14.21
N GLY A 297 -28.64 10.89 13.37
CA GLY A 297 -28.82 11.04 11.92
C GLY A 297 -27.52 11.22 11.14
N GLN A 298 -27.60 11.45 9.83
CA GLN A 298 -26.41 11.65 8.98
C GLN A 298 -25.74 13.01 9.26
N PRO A 299 -24.40 13.12 9.25
CA PRO A 299 -23.73 14.37 9.62
C PRO A 299 -24.10 15.55 8.71
N ASP A 300 -24.37 16.71 9.29
CA ASP A 300 -24.62 17.96 8.55
C ASP A 300 -23.29 18.64 8.17
N TRP A 301 -22.62 18.11 7.14
CA TRP A 301 -21.34 18.66 6.66
C TRP A 301 -21.45 20.14 6.25
N ALA A 302 -22.58 20.55 5.66
CA ALA A 302 -22.85 21.95 5.29
C ALA A 302 -23.08 22.88 6.50
N GLY A 303 -23.23 22.33 7.70
CA GLY A 303 -23.33 23.07 8.96
C GLY A 303 -22.03 23.32 9.69
N MET A 304 -20.95 22.65 9.27
CA MET A 304 -19.64 22.76 9.91
C MET A 304 -18.95 24.09 9.57
N GLU A 305 -17.95 24.47 10.38
CA GLU A 305 -17.21 25.73 10.21
C GLU A 305 -16.48 25.80 8.87
N ASN A 306 -15.86 24.70 8.45
CA ASN A 306 -15.27 24.53 7.12
C ASN A 306 -15.96 23.38 6.35
N PRO A 307 -17.07 23.66 5.63
CA PRO A 307 -17.84 22.61 4.98
C PRO A 307 -17.06 21.81 3.94
N ILE A 308 -16.14 22.43 3.20
CA ILE A 308 -15.40 21.75 2.12
C ILE A 308 -14.38 20.78 2.70
N GLU A 309 -13.63 21.20 3.72
CA GLU A 309 -12.71 20.33 4.44
C GLU A 309 -13.45 19.15 5.09
N ALA A 310 -14.65 19.39 5.63
CA ALA A 310 -15.49 18.35 6.20
C ALA A 310 -15.95 17.27 5.20
N LEU A 311 -15.93 17.56 3.88
CA LEU A 311 -16.23 16.58 2.83
C LEU A 311 -15.06 15.66 2.50
N HIS A 312 -13.85 15.92 3.02
CA HIS A 312 -12.68 15.11 2.75
C HIS A 312 -12.95 13.62 3.04
N ARG A 313 -12.66 12.76 2.06
CA ARG A 313 -12.95 11.30 2.08
C ARG A 313 -14.42 10.91 2.30
N LYS A 314 -15.40 11.80 2.10
CA LYS A 314 -16.83 11.46 2.29
C LYS A 314 -17.53 10.95 1.03
N GLY A 315 -16.81 10.82 -0.09
CA GLY A 315 -17.35 10.33 -1.36
C GLY A 315 -18.54 11.15 -1.87
N SER A 316 -19.41 10.48 -2.62
CA SER A 316 -20.71 10.99 -3.07
C SER A 316 -21.83 10.03 -2.66
N LEU A 317 -22.60 9.48 -3.61
CA LEU A 317 -23.41 8.27 -3.39
C LEU A 317 -22.53 7.08 -3.05
N SER A 318 -21.39 6.97 -3.72
CA SER A 318 -20.39 5.92 -3.50
C SER A 318 -19.36 6.32 -2.46
N TYR A 319 -18.71 5.32 -1.87
CA TYR A 319 -17.57 5.52 -0.98
C TYR A 319 -16.41 6.20 -1.72
N ALA A 320 -15.59 6.97 -1.01
CA ALA A 320 -14.56 7.86 -1.60
C ALA A 320 -13.63 7.15 -2.60
N ILE A 321 -13.17 5.94 -2.27
CA ILE A 321 -12.27 5.15 -3.12
C ILE A 321 -12.96 4.68 -4.41
N ASP A 322 -14.27 4.47 -4.37
CA ASP A 322 -15.06 3.95 -5.50
C ASP A 322 -15.45 5.07 -6.49
N VAL A 323 -15.52 6.33 -6.03
CA VAL A 323 -16.00 7.48 -6.83
C VAL A 323 -15.25 7.65 -8.17
N PRO A 324 -13.90 7.54 -8.25
CA PRO A 324 -13.23 7.69 -9.54
C PRO A 324 -13.62 6.62 -10.55
N GLY A 325 -13.66 5.34 -10.15
CA GLY A 325 -14.09 4.25 -11.05
C GLY A 325 -15.56 4.36 -11.46
N VAL A 326 -16.43 4.85 -10.57
CA VAL A 326 -17.81 5.19 -10.91
C VAL A 326 -17.86 6.31 -11.95
N THR A 327 -17.01 7.32 -11.81
CA THR A 327 -16.91 8.44 -12.75
C THR A 327 -16.52 7.94 -14.14
N GLU A 328 -15.52 7.06 -14.24
CA GLU A 328 -15.10 6.44 -15.51
C GLU A 328 -16.24 5.68 -16.19
N VAL A 329 -16.95 4.84 -15.43
CA VAL A 329 -18.08 4.03 -15.95
C VAL A 329 -19.20 4.93 -16.49
N LEU A 330 -19.61 5.94 -15.72
CA LEU A 330 -20.70 6.83 -16.14
C LEU A 330 -20.29 7.71 -17.33
N ALA A 331 -19.05 8.21 -17.34
CA ALA A 331 -18.52 9.03 -18.41
C ALA A 331 -18.50 8.27 -19.73
N ARG A 332 -18.00 7.02 -19.72
CA ARG A 332 -17.93 6.16 -20.90
C ARG A 332 -19.31 5.71 -21.37
N ALA A 333 -20.18 5.27 -20.46
CA ALA A 333 -21.55 4.89 -20.80
C ALA A 333 -22.31 6.05 -21.45
N TYR A 334 -22.21 7.26 -20.88
CA TYR A 334 -22.79 8.47 -21.46
C TYR A 334 -22.23 8.76 -22.84
N ASP A 335 -20.90 8.71 -23.01
CA ASP A 335 -20.24 8.92 -24.31
C ASP A 335 -20.75 7.94 -25.38
N THR A 336 -20.92 6.66 -25.03
CA THR A 336 -21.43 5.61 -25.92
C THR A 336 -22.85 5.89 -26.41
N VAL A 337 -23.77 6.28 -25.51
CA VAL A 337 -25.19 6.43 -25.86
C VAL A 337 -25.58 7.83 -26.33
N TRP A 338 -24.74 8.84 -26.07
CA TRP A 338 -25.03 10.26 -26.33
C TRP A 338 -25.59 10.55 -27.73
N PRO A 339 -25.01 10.05 -28.85
CA PRO A 339 -25.51 10.37 -30.19
C PRO A 339 -26.95 9.91 -30.42
N THR A 340 -27.31 8.75 -29.86
CA THR A 340 -28.63 8.15 -30.02
C THR A 340 -29.66 8.85 -29.14
N LEU A 341 -29.33 9.09 -27.86
CA LEU A 341 -30.24 9.75 -26.92
C LEU A 341 -30.55 11.20 -27.30
N ALA A 342 -29.60 11.90 -27.94
CA ALA A 342 -29.79 13.27 -28.43
C ALA A 342 -30.86 13.40 -29.51
N GLN A 343 -31.30 12.29 -30.12
CA GLN A 343 -32.24 12.27 -31.24
C GLN A 343 -33.50 11.43 -30.95
N ASP A 344 -33.67 10.96 -29.72
CA ASP A 344 -34.71 10.00 -29.34
C ASP A 344 -35.42 10.49 -28.08
N ASP A 345 -36.68 10.92 -28.16
CA ASP A 345 -37.39 11.46 -26.99
C ASP A 345 -38.02 10.35 -26.11
N GLU A 346 -37.96 9.08 -26.51
CA GLU A 346 -38.69 8.00 -25.84
C GLU A 346 -38.18 7.72 -24.42
N TRP A 347 -36.86 7.85 -24.18
CA TRP A 347 -36.29 7.68 -22.84
C TRP A 347 -36.70 8.81 -21.88
N ILE A 348 -36.98 10.02 -22.39
CA ILE A 348 -37.51 11.12 -21.58
C ILE A 348 -38.96 10.83 -21.19
N ALA A 349 -39.78 10.33 -22.12
CA ALA A 349 -41.14 9.91 -21.81
C ALA A 349 -41.16 8.79 -20.75
N ARG A 350 -40.29 7.78 -20.88
CA ARG A 350 -40.12 6.71 -19.89
C ARG A 350 -39.67 7.26 -18.52
N ALA A 351 -38.79 8.25 -18.49
CA ALA A 351 -38.37 8.90 -17.25
C ALA A 351 -39.52 9.67 -16.56
N ALA A 352 -40.37 10.33 -17.34
CA ALA A 352 -41.56 11.03 -16.83
C ALA A 352 -42.55 10.04 -16.18
N ASP A 353 -42.76 8.86 -16.78
CA ASP A 353 -43.59 7.79 -16.20
C ASP A 353 -43.05 7.28 -14.83
N LEU A 354 -41.75 7.48 -14.57
CA LEU A 354 -41.08 7.15 -13.31
C LEU A 354 -41.01 8.33 -12.33
N GLY A 355 -41.60 9.48 -12.68
CA GLY A 355 -41.67 10.68 -11.85
C GLY A 355 -40.52 11.67 -12.04
N LEU A 356 -39.72 11.56 -13.11
CA LEU A 356 -38.71 12.55 -13.47
C LEU A 356 -39.16 13.36 -14.69
N ASP A 357 -39.81 14.50 -14.44
CA ASP A 357 -40.28 15.39 -15.49
C ASP A 357 -39.14 16.24 -16.06
N LEU A 358 -38.76 15.96 -17.30
CA LEU A 358 -37.80 16.73 -18.09
C LEU A 358 -38.46 17.22 -19.38
N PRO A 359 -38.22 18.48 -19.81
CA PRO A 359 -38.93 19.06 -20.94
C PRO A 359 -38.56 18.43 -22.30
N ASP A 360 -37.31 17.97 -22.45
CA ASP A 360 -36.78 17.43 -23.70
C ASP A 360 -35.50 16.60 -23.47
N THR A 361 -34.99 15.99 -24.55
CA THR A 361 -33.72 15.24 -24.56
C THR A 361 -32.54 16.09 -24.13
N GLN A 362 -32.49 17.36 -24.51
CA GLN A 362 -31.42 18.26 -24.11
C GLN A 362 -31.36 18.44 -22.59
N ALA A 363 -32.50 18.57 -21.92
CA ALA A 363 -32.56 18.66 -20.46
C ALA A 363 -32.11 17.36 -19.78
N GLY A 364 -32.39 16.20 -20.36
CA GLY A 364 -31.88 14.92 -19.88
C GLY A 364 -30.37 14.77 -20.04
N LEU A 365 -29.83 15.14 -21.21
CA LEU A 365 -28.38 15.12 -21.44
C LEU A 365 -27.66 16.09 -20.50
N LEU A 366 -28.20 17.30 -20.31
CA LEU A 366 -27.64 18.28 -19.36
C LEU A 366 -27.63 17.73 -17.93
N LEU A 367 -28.67 17.00 -17.49
CA LEU A 367 -28.68 16.42 -16.15
C LEU A 367 -27.56 15.38 -15.96
N ILE A 368 -27.27 14.58 -16.99
CA ILE A 368 -26.16 13.60 -16.96
C ILE A 368 -24.80 14.31 -16.92
N GLU A 369 -24.62 15.34 -17.74
CA GLU A 369 -23.40 16.15 -17.73
C GLU A 369 -23.19 16.86 -16.38
N GLU A 370 -24.26 17.41 -15.80
CA GLU A 370 -24.23 18.04 -14.47
C GLU A 370 -23.78 17.03 -13.39
N ALA A 371 -24.23 15.77 -13.47
CA ALA A 371 -23.83 14.71 -12.55
C ALA A 371 -22.34 14.34 -12.70
N LEU A 372 -21.84 14.18 -13.93
CA LEU A 372 -20.40 13.98 -14.18
C LEU A 372 -19.57 15.14 -13.61
N SER A 373 -20.08 16.37 -13.74
CA SER A 373 -19.41 17.54 -13.19
C SER A 373 -19.51 17.66 -11.66
N CYS A 374 -20.52 17.07 -11.03
CA CYS A 374 -20.59 16.91 -9.57
C CYS A 374 -19.53 15.90 -9.08
N LEU A 375 -19.33 14.79 -9.80
CA LEU A 375 -18.30 13.80 -9.47
C LEU A 375 -16.89 14.37 -9.64
N MET A 376 -16.66 15.12 -10.71
CA MET A 376 -15.39 15.86 -10.90
C MET A 376 -15.14 16.86 -9.77
N GLN A 377 -16.16 17.65 -9.38
CA GLN A 377 -16.03 18.57 -8.25
C GLN A 377 -15.86 17.84 -6.91
N THR A 378 -16.45 16.66 -6.75
CA THR A 378 -16.27 15.79 -5.58
C THR A 378 -14.80 15.37 -5.44
N ALA A 379 -14.12 15.08 -6.55
CA ALA A 379 -12.68 14.84 -6.55
C ALA A 379 -11.88 16.10 -6.19
N MET A 380 -12.22 17.25 -6.78
CA MET A 380 -11.54 18.53 -6.50
C MET A 380 -11.71 19.02 -5.05
N ASP A 381 -12.83 18.68 -4.41
CA ASP A 381 -13.11 18.95 -3.00
C ASP A 381 -12.39 17.96 -2.04
N GLY A 382 -11.61 17.00 -2.57
CA GLY A 382 -10.90 15.98 -1.78
C GLY A 382 -11.80 14.85 -1.25
N ALA A 383 -13.06 14.78 -1.71
CA ALA A 383 -14.02 13.78 -1.25
C ALA A 383 -13.87 12.43 -1.96
N ALA A 384 -13.22 12.38 -3.12
CA ALA A 384 -12.98 11.15 -3.91
C ALA A 384 -11.53 10.63 -3.81
N LEU A 385 -10.94 10.67 -2.61
CA LEU A 385 -9.58 10.15 -2.38
C LEU A 385 -9.57 8.62 -2.55
N ALA A 386 -8.73 8.14 -3.46
CA ALA A 386 -8.55 6.72 -3.79
C ALA A 386 -7.04 6.37 -3.85
N ASN A 387 -6.72 5.08 -4.00
CA ASN A 387 -5.35 4.65 -4.30
C ASN A 387 -4.86 5.33 -5.58
N LYS A 388 -3.59 5.72 -5.60
CA LYS A 388 -3.04 6.49 -6.71
C LYS A 388 -2.95 5.62 -7.98
N PRO A 389 -3.17 6.19 -9.17
CA PRO A 389 -3.65 7.54 -9.47
C PRO A 389 -5.15 7.62 -9.80
N ARG A 390 -5.99 6.78 -9.18
CA ARG A 390 -7.37 6.55 -9.64
C ARG A 390 -8.20 7.83 -9.67
N THR A 391 -8.02 8.72 -8.70
CA THR A 391 -8.73 10.01 -8.65
C THR A 391 -8.47 10.85 -9.90
N SER A 392 -7.20 10.99 -10.34
CA SER A 392 -6.86 11.77 -11.52
C SER A 392 -7.33 11.12 -12.83
N VAL A 393 -7.29 9.78 -12.92
CA VAL A 393 -7.85 9.04 -14.06
C VAL A 393 -9.33 9.34 -14.23
N GLY A 394 -10.13 9.18 -13.17
CA GLY A 394 -11.58 9.45 -13.23
C GLY A 394 -11.92 10.89 -13.63
N VAL A 395 -11.13 11.87 -13.18
CA VAL A 395 -11.31 13.29 -13.56
C VAL A 395 -10.97 13.50 -15.05
N LEU A 396 -9.87 12.94 -15.56
CA LEU A 396 -9.50 13.05 -16.97
C LEU A 396 -10.53 12.38 -17.88
N THR A 397 -11.04 11.20 -17.52
CA THR A 397 -12.08 10.50 -18.28
C THR A 397 -13.38 11.30 -18.33
N ALA A 398 -13.81 11.90 -17.20
CA ALA A 398 -14.97 12.80 -17.19
C ALA A 398 -14.75 14.04 -18.06
N LEU A 399 -13.57 14.65 -17.98
CA LEU A 399 -13.23 15.82 -18.78
C LEU A 399 -13.28 15.53 -20.28
N ARG A 400 -12.71 14.40 -20.72
CA ARG A 400 -12.80 13.92 -22.11
C ARG A 400 -14.23 13.62 -22.53
N ALA A 401 -15.02 12.91 -21.70
CA ALA A 401 -16.41 12.59 -22.02
C ALA A 401 -17.28 13.85 -22.21
N LEU A 402 -16.98 14.91 -21.47
CA LEU A 402 -17.66 16.20 -21.58
C LEU A 402 -17.13 17.07 -22.74
N ASP A 403 -16.08 16.63 -23.45
CA ASP A 403 -15.43 17.29 -24.61
C ASP A 403 -15.15 18.79 -24.36
N ARG A 404 -14.56 19.09 -23.18
CA ARG A 404 -14.29 20.47 -22.78
C ARG A 404 -12.89 20.92 -23.16
N ASP A 405 -12.79 22.16 -23.62
CA ASP A 405 -11.56 22.89 -23.94
C ASP A 405 -11.34 24.09 -23.00
N ASP A 406 -12.26 24.34 -22.05
CA ASP A 406 -12.25 25.49 -21.14
C ASP A 406 -11.97 25.12 -19.68
N ALA A 407 -11.53 23.88 -19.43
CA ALA A 407 -11.32 23.35 -18.08
C ALA A 407 -9.87 23.50 -17.57
N THR A 408 -9.18 24.59 -17.92
CA THR A 408 -7.78 24.81 -17.48
C THR A 408 -7.64 24.80 -15.96
N GLN A 409 -8.62 25.32 -15.21
CA GLN A 409 -8.63 25.23 -13.74
C GLN A 409 -8.64 23.78 -13.22
N VAL A 410 -9.30 22.86 -13.92
CA VAL A 410 -9.31 21.43 -13.55
C VAL A 410 -7.96 20.81 -13.86
N MET A 411 -7.36 21.17 -15.00
CA MET A 411 -6.03 20.68 -15.39
C MET A 411 -4.91 21.21 -14.50
N ASP A 412 -4.97 22.49 -14.12
CA ASP A 412 -4.06 23.09 -13.15
C ASP A 412 -4.20 22.41 -11.78
N TRP A 413 -5.44 22.06 -11.39
CA TRP A 413 -5.66 21.25 -10.20
C TRP A 413 -5.01 19.86 -10.33
N LEU A 414 -5.22 19.13 -11.43
CA LEU A 414 -4.62 17.81 -11.65
C LEU A 414 -3.08 17.83 -11.57
N TYR A 415 -2.45 18.82 -12.19
CA TYR A 415 -0.99 18.90 -12.25
C TYR A 415 -0.35 19.40 -10.95
N ASP A 416 -0.98 20.35 -10.26
CA ASP A 416 -0.33 21.08 -9.17
C ASP A 416 -0.99 20.91 -7.79
N ARG A 417 -2.23 20.42 -7.68
CA ARG A 417 -3.00 20.45 -6.42
C ARG A 417 -3.68 19.13 -6.03
N GLY A 418 -4.04 18.28 -7.00
CA GLY A 418 -4.71 17.01 -6.78
C GLY A 418 -3.86 16.01 -5.97
N PRO A 419 -4.41 14.85 -5.60
CA PRO A 419 -3.69 13.87 -4.79
C PRO A 419 -2.49 13.23 -5.51
N ASP A 420 -2.52 13.20 -6.85
CA ASP A 420 -1.50 12.56 -7.69
C ASP A 420 -0.44 13.56 -8.18
N ARG A 421 -0.84 14.82 -8.45
CA ARG A 421 0.05 15.92 -8.87
C ARG A 421 0.90 15.56 -10.07
N LEU A 422 0.23 15.50 -11.23
CA LEU A 422 0.79 14.93 -12.45
C LEU A 422 2.17 15.49 -12.83
N ARG A 423 2.46 16.76 -12.51
CA ARG A 423 3.75 17.41 -12.79
C ARG A 423 4.97 16.73 -12.15
N VAL A 424 4.75 16.05 -11.03
CA VAL A 424 5.80 15.38 -10.24
C VAL A 424 5.41 13.95 -9.89
N PHE A 425 4.45 13.36 -10.62
CA PHE A 425 3.84 12.10 -10.21
C PHE A 425 4.89 10.99 -10.07
N ILE A 426 5.70 10.75 -11.12
CA ILE A 426 6.74 9.72 -11.05
C ILE A 426 7.82 10.12 -10.03
N THR A 427 8.33 11.35 -10.07
CA THR A 427 9.42 11.83 -9.18
C THR A 427 9.07 11.76 -7.71
N ASN A 428 7.81 11.93 -7.34
CA ASN A 428 7.38 12.03 -5.95
C ASN A 428 6.50 10.87 -5.51
N ASN A 429 6.21 9.86 -6.33
CA ASN A 429 5.42 8.70 -5.91
C ASN A 429 6.10 7.34 -6.18
N PHE A 430 7.33 7.36 -6.69
CA PHE A 430 8.14 6.17 -6.92
C PHE A 430 9.53 6.38 -6.33
N THR A 431 10.14 5.31 -5.82
CA THR A 431 11.53 5.33 -5.38
C THR A 431 12.48 5.47 -6.57
N ILE A 432 13.76 5.69 -6.27
CA ILE A 432 14.80 5.96 -7.29
C ILE A 432 15.03 4.79 -8.26
N ASP A 433 14.61 3.58 -7.88
CA ASP A 433 14.63 2.34 -8.66
C ASP A 433 13.31 2.04 -9.38
N GLY A 434 12.36 2.99 -9.39
CA GLY A 434 11.08 2.84 -10.09
C GLY A 434 10.06 1.96 -9.36
N ALA A 435 10.33 1.49 -8.14
CA ALA A 435 9.34 0.78 -7.36
C ALA A 435 8.33 1.77 -6.73
N PRO A 436 7.02 1.49 -6.77
CA PRO A 436 6.06 2.23 -5.96
C PRO A 436 6.24 1.87 -4.47
N PRO A 437 6.01 2.79 -3.53
CA PRO A 437 6.32 2.55 -2.14
C PRO A 437 5.04 2.31 -1.32
N GLU A 438 4.21 1.35 -1.74
CA GLU A 438 2.95 1.00 -1.04
C GLU A 438 2.97 -0.45 -0.55
N ALA A 439 2.88 -1.42 -1.46
CA ALA A 439 2.92 -2.85 -1.19
C ALA A 439 3.07 -3.61 -2.52
N THR A 440 3.92 -4.62 -2.57
CA THR A 440 4.16 -5.43 -3.78
C THR A 440 2.88 -6.11 -4.27
N GLY A 441 2.76 -6.33 -5.59
CA GLY A 441 1.53 -6.85 -6.18
C GLY A 441 0.45 -5.76 -6.24
N GLY A 442 -0.80 -6.10 -5.94
CA GLY A 442 -1.99 -5.32 -6.28
C GLY A 442 -1.91 -3.79 -6.14
N TYR A 443 -1.33 -3.26 -5.05
CA TYR A 443 -1.14 -1.82 -4.86
C TYR A 443 -0.06 -1.26 -5.78
N ASN A 444 1.18 -1.74 -5.71
CA ASN A 444 2.27 -1.29 -6.57
C ASN A 444 1.94 -1.46 -8.07
N ASP A 445 1.33 -2.58 -8.46
CA ASP A 445 0.88 -2.82 -9.83
C ASP A 445 -0.17 -1.77 -10.28
N THR A 446 -1.00 -1.29 -9.36
CA THR A 446 -1.99 -0.22 -9.63
C THR A 446 -1.32 1.13 -9.89
N HIS A 447 -0.23 1.45 -9.17
CA HIS A 447 0.55 2.67 -9.42
C HIS A 447 1.21 2.61 -10.79
N THR A 448 1.92 1.53 -11.09
CA THR A 448 2.64 1.37 -12.37
C THR A 448 1.68 1.40 -13.56
N ARG A 449 0.57 0.65 -13.53
CA ARG A 449 -0.46 0.71 -14.58
C ARG A 449 -1.03 2.12 -14.74
N GLY A 450 -1.27 2.78 -13.61
CA GLY A 450 -1.82 4.12 -13.55
C GLY A 450 -0.98 5.19 -14.24
N VAL A 451 0.37 5.06 -14.26
CA VAL A 451 1.24 5.97 -15.01
C VAL A 451 0.88 5.95 -16.50
N PHE A 452 0.75 4.77 -17.08
CA PHE A 452 0.50 4.63 -18.52
C PHE A 452 -0.96 4.90 -18.90
N GLU A 453 -1.91 4.67 -17.98
CA GLU A 453 -3.30 5.12 -18.12
C GLU A 453 -3.39 6.65 -18.15
N LEU A 454 -2.79 7.34 -17.17
CA LEU A 454 -2.77 8.80 -17.12
C LEU A 454 -2.14 9.42 -18.37
N GLN A 455 -1.01 8.87 -18.85
CA GLN A 455 -0.34 9.36 -20.05
C GLN A 455 -1.26 9.21 -21.28
N ALA A 456 -1.91 8.05 -21.44
CA ALA A 456 -2.82 7.81 -22.55
C ALA A 456 -4.04 8.77 -22.52
N GLU A 457 -4.63 8.99 -21.35
CA GLU A 457 -5.72 9.96 -21.15
C GLU A 457 -5.29 11.39 -21.53
N MET A 458 -4.10 11.80 -21.09
CA MET A 458 -3.53 13.11 -21.40
C MET A 458 -3.24 13.29 -22.90
N ASP A 459 -2.68 12.28 -23.56
CA ASP A 459 -2.37 12.34 -24.99
C ASP A 459 -3.65 12.38 -25.83
N ALA A 460 -4.66 11.58 -25.47
CA ALA A 460 -5.96 11.62 -26.12
C ALA A 460 -6.66 12.98 -25.95
N LEU A 461 -6.62 13.56 -24.73
CA LEU A 461 -7.18 14.88 -24.48
C LEU A 461 -6.44 15.97 -25.28
N ARG A 462 -5.11 15.92 -25.34
CA ARG A 462 -4.28 16.85 -26.13
C ARG A 462 -4.54 16.71 -27.62
N GLN A 463 -4.76 15.50 -28.13
CA GLN A 463 -5.12 15.29 -29.52
C GLN A 463 -6.49 15.91 -29.85
N LEU A 464 -7.45 15.84 -28.93
CA LEU A 464 -8.77 16.43 -29.10
C LEU A 464 -8.75 17.96 -29.01
N GLN A 465 -7.93 18.52 -28.11
CA GLN A 465 -7.92 19.94 -27.74
C GLN A 465 -6.48 20.49 -27.55
N PRO A 466 -5.67 20.56 -28.62
CA PRO A 466 -4.23 20.88 -28.51
C PRO A 466 -3.94 22.30 -28.04
N ASP A 467 -4.80 23.26 -28.38
CA ASP A 467 -4.64 24.66 -27.98
C ASP A 467 -4.98 24.88 -26.49
N ALA A 468 -5.91 24.09 -25.95
CA ALA A 468 -6.34 24.18 -24.55
C ALA A 468 -5.33 23.53 -23.59
N TYR A 469 -4.70 22.43 -24.03
CA TYR A 469 -3.85 21.59 -23.18
C TYR A 469 -2.44 21.37 -23.75
N PRO A 470 -1.66 22.44 -23.99
CA PRO A 470 -0.34 22.32 -24.59
C PRO A 470 0.66 21.65 -23.65
N GLU A 471 1.58 20.87 -24.23
CA GLU A 471 2.63 20.14 -23.49
C GLU A 471 3.55 21.09 -22.70
N SER A 472 3.75 22.33 -23.17
CA SER A 472 4.52 23.35 -22.46
C SER A 472 3.95 23.72 -21.09
N GLN A 473 2.64 23.51 -20.87
CA GLN A 473 1.97 23.76 -19.59
C GLN A 473 1.68 22.46 -18.83
N TYR A 474 1.28 21.42 -19.57
CA TYR A 474 0.91 20.10 -19.08
C TYR A 474 1.86 19.04 -19.67
N PRO A 475 3.10 18.96 -19.15
CA PRO A 475 4.14 18.08 -19.71
C PRO A 475 3.76 16.61 -19.61
N SER A 476 4.39 15.79 -20.46
CA SER A 476 4.34 14.33 -20.37
C SER A 476 4.77 13.88 -18.97
N ILE A 477 4.06 12.90 -18.42
CA ILE A 477 4.44 12.30 -17.13
C ILE A 477 5.45 11.18 -17.31
N THR A 478 5.57 10.62 -18.53
CA THR A 478 6.47 9.50 -18.85
C THR A 478 7.85 9.93 -19.32
N ASP A 479 8.10 11.24 -19.46
CA ASP A 479 9.44 11.79 -19.68
C ASP A 479 10.26 11.77 -18.37
N ASP A 480 10.68 10.56 -17.98
CA ASP A 480 11.40 10.31 -16.73
C ASP A 480 12.47 9.23 -16.92
N PRO A 481 13.66 9.37 -16.32
CA PRO A 481 14.74 8.37 -16.43
C PRO A 481 14.35 6.98 -15.92
N ARG A 482 13.30 6.85 -15.10
CA ARG A 482 12.86 5.57 -14.54
C ARG A 482 11.92 4.79 -15.43
N LEU A 483 11.54 5.28 -16.62
CA LEU A 483 10.50 4.68 -17.47
C LEU A 483 10.60 3.15 -17.60
N ASP A 484 11.78 2.62 -17.93
CA ASP A 484 12.00 1.17 -18.03
C ASP A 484 11.95 0.45 -16.68
N GLN A 485 12.39 1.11 -15.61
CA GLN A 485 12.37 0.54 -14.26
C GLN A 485 10.97 0.46 -13.66
N LEU A 486 10.07 1.39 -14.00
CA LEU A 486 8.64 1.28 -13.64
C LEU A 486 8.06 -0.04 -14.15
N VAL A 487 8.43 -0.43 -15.37
CA VAL A 487 7.96 -1.66 -16.01
C VAL A 487 8.68 -2.90 -15.45
N ARG A 488 10.00 -2.84 -15.23
CA ARG A 488 10.79 -3.99 -14.75
C ARG A 488 10.52 -4.35 -13.29
N SER A 489 10.41 -3.35 -12.42
CA SER A 489 10.30 -3.53 -10.97
C SER A 489 9.29 -4.61 -10.53
N PRO A 490 8.03 -4.65 -11.02
CA PRO A 490 7.09 -5.68 -10.58
C PRO A 490 7.48 -7.09 -11.04
N TYR A 491 8.19 -7.25 -12.17
CA TYR A 491 8.69 -8.56 -12.63
C TYR A 491 9.93 -9.02 -11.88
N ASP A 492 10.82 -8.09 -11.54
CA ASP A 492 12.04 -8.36 -10.77
C ASP A 492 11.74 -8.83 -9.34
N MET A 493 10.52 -8.57 -8.85
CA MET A 493 10.03 -8.97 -7.53
C MET A 493 9.19 -10.26 -7.55
N ILE A 494 9.10 -10.99 -8.67
CA ILE A 494 8.39 -12.27 -8.74
C ILE A 494 9.30 -13.42 -8.28
N LEU A 495 8.79 -14.30 -7.43
CA LEU A 495 9.45 -15.51 -6.97
C LEU A 495 8.89 -16.73 -7.70
N LEU A 496 9.79 -17.61 -8.14
CA LEU A 496 9.49 -18.86 -8.84
C LEU A 496 8.63 -18.67 -10.10
N ASP A 497 8.57 -17.46 -10.66
CA ASP A 497 7.64 -17.05 -11.74
C ASP A 497 6.14 -17.11 -11.37
N LYS A 498 5.79 -17.27 -10.08
CA LYS A 498 4.41 -17.55 -9.63
C LYS A 498 3.82 -16.58 -8.62
N VAL A 499 4.62 -16.00 -7.74
CA VAL A 499 4.12 -15.23 -6.59
C VAL A 499 4.95 -13.96 -6.42
N PRO A 500 4.37 -12.80 -6.09
CA PRO A 500 5.19 -11.64 -5.75
C PRO A 500 5.94 -11.92 -4.44
N PHE A 501 7.15 -11.39 -4.31
CA PHE A 501 7.77 -11.23 -3.00
C PHE A 501 6.86 -10.37 -2.13
N HIS A 502 6.40 -10.87 -0.99
CA HIS A 502 5.38 -10.17 -0.21
C HIS A 502 6.01 -9.03 0.59
N PHE A 503 5.37 -7.87 0.53
CA PHE A 503 5.81 -6.65 1.21
C PHE A 503 4.57 -5.78 1.48
N GLY A 504 4.36 -5.38 2.74
CA GLY A 504 3.13 -4.70 3.18
C GLY A 504 1.86 -5.54 2.94
N ASP A 505 0.75 -4.86 2.67
CA ASP A 505 -0.54 -5.48 2.30
C ASP A 505 -0.53 -6.09 0.88
N GLY A 506 0.50 -6.88 0.54
CA GLY A 506 0.82 -7.38 -0.82
C GLY A 506 0.72 -8.91 -1.02
N GLY A 507 0.21 -9.66 -0.02
CA GLY A 507 0.06 -11.13 -0.05
C GLY A 507 -1.21 -11.57 0.70
N SER A 508 -1.42 -12.84 1.05
CA SER A 508 -2.60 -13.23 1.86
C SER A 508 -2.23 -14.04 3.09
N ALA A 509 -2.92 -13.84 4.21
CA ALA A 509 -2.62 -14.61 5.41
C ALA A 509 -2.91 -16.12 5.21
N GLY A 510 -1.91 -16.99 5.44
CA GLY A 510 -2.01 -18.45 5.32
C GLY A 510 -1.50 -19.07 4.00
N VAL A 511 -0.51 -18.46 3.34
CA VAL A 511 0.08 -19.05 2.12
C VAL A 511 1.00 -20.21 2.46
N GLN A 512 0.50 -21.44 2.28
CA GLN A 512 1.30 -22.68 2.25
C GLN A 512 0.65 -23.73 1.32
N GLN A 513 0.16 -23.30 0.15
CA GLN A 513 -0.33 -24.23 -0.88
C GLN A 513 0.73 -24.47 -1.96
N PRO A 514 0.73 -25.66 -2.60
CA PRO A 514 1.58 -25.91 -3.76
C PRO A 514 1.30 -24.88 -4.88
N LEU A 515 2.35 -24.21 -5.33
CA LEU A 515 2.32 -23.27 -6.46
C LEU A 515 2.37 -23.99 -7.82
N THR A 516 2.43 -25.32 -7.82
CA THR A 516 2.55 -26.16 -9.03
C THR A 516 1.35 -26.06 -9.96
N GLU A 517 0.18 -25.68 -9.45
CA GLU A 517 -1.06 -25.49 -10.24
C GLU A 517 -1.26 -24.03 -10.69
N SER A 518 -0.39 -23.11 -10.28
CA SER A 518 -0.52 -21.68 -10.59
C SER A 518 0.04 -21.32 -11.97
N ASN A 519 -0.64 -20.43 -12.68
CA ASN A 519 -0.11 -19.81 -13.90
C ASN A 519 1.04 -18.85 -13.56
N SER A 520 1.86 -18.52 -14.57
CA SER A 520 2.90 -17.51 -14.42
C SER A 520 2.29 -16.14 -14.09
N LEU A 521 2.89 -15.46 -13.11
CA LEU A 521 2.37 -14.19 -12.63
C LEU A 521 2.66 -13.07 -13.65
N ARG A 522 1.63 -12.32 -14.01
CA ARG A 522 1.70 -11.22 -14.97
C ARG A 522 1.20 -9.94 -14.30
N PRO A 523 2.08 -9.18 -13.61
CA PRO A 523 1.67 -8.02 -12.82
C PRO A 523 1.12 -6.87 -13.68
N LEU A 524 1.60 -6.75 -14.92
CA LEU A 524 1.09 -5.77 -15.89
C LEU A 524 0.38 -6.50 -17.04
N ASP A 525 -0.80 -6.03 -17.41
CA ASP A 525 -1.55 -6.55 -18.57
C ASP A 525 -0.94 -6.08 -19.91
N ALA A 526 -1.35 -6.75 -21.00
CA ALA A 526 -0.85 -6.47 -22.34
C ALA A 526 -1.08 -5.01 -22.76
N THR A 527 -2.26 -4.45 -22.45
CA THR A 527 -2.61 -3.05 -22.76
C THR A 527 -1.64 -2.07 -22.09
N THR A 528 -1.28 -2.32 -20.83
CA THR A 528 -0.31 -1.50 -20.10
C THR A 528 1.06 -1.58 -20.76
N LEU A 529 1.51 -2.78 -21.14
CA LEU A 529 2.80 -2.97 -21.81
C LEU A 529 2.83 -2.32 -23.19
N GLU A 530 1.74 -2.36 -23.95
CA GLU A 530 1.62 -1.68 -25.23
C GLU A 530 1.71 -0.15 -25.07
N ARG A 531 1.00 0.41 -24.08
CA ARG A 531 1.08 1.85 -23.76
C ARG A 531 2.49 2.26 -23.31
N ALA A 532 3.13 1.45 -22.47
CA ALA A 532 4.49 1.70 -22.02
C ALA A 532 5.51 1.62 -23.16
N ALA A 533 5.35 0.65 -24.07
CA ALA A 533 6.19 0.55 -25.27
C ALA A 533 5.99 1.74 -26.22
N ALA A 534 4.75 2.22 -26.37
CA ALA A 534 4.43 3.43 -27.14
C ALA A 534 5.04 4.69 -26.51
N ALA A 535 5.16 4.74 -25.18
CA ALA A 535 5.87 5.79 -24.46
C ALA A 535 7.42 5.66 -24.54
N GLY A 536 7.94 4.61 -25.18
CA GLY A 536 9.38 4.43 -25.42
C GLY A 536 10.07 3.40 -24.50
N SER A 537 9.34 2.65 -23.67
CA SER A 537 9.94 1.62 -22.82
C SER A 537 10.38 0.40 -23.62
N ALA A 538 11.69 0.12 -23.61
CA ALA A 538 12.25 -1.10 -24.16
C ALA A 538 11.90 -2.32 -23.31
N ALA A 539 11.86 -2.15 -21.97
CA ALA A 539 11.45 -3.20 -21.05
C ALA A 539 10.02 -3.68 -21.33
N ALA A 540 9.09 -2.77 -21.66
CA ALA A 540 7.72 -3.13 -21.97
C ALA A 540 7.60 -3.99 -23.23
N ALA A 541 8.35 -3.64 -24.29
CA ALA A 541 8.38 -4.44 -25.52
C ALA A 541 8.94 -5.86 -25.27
N GLU A 542 9.96 -5.98 -24.42
CA GLU A 542 10.53 -7.26 -24.02
C GLU A 542 9.51 -8.11 -23.25
N GLN A 543 8.87 -7.54 -22.22
CA GLN A 543 7.89 -8.24 -21.39
C GLN A 543 6.65 -8.64 -22.20
N LEU A 544 6.16 -7.79 -23.10
CA LEU A 544 5.04 -8.11 -23.98
C LEU A 544 5.38 -9.30 -24.88
N GLY A 545 6.60 -9.32 -25.42
CA GLY A 545 7.10 -10.44 -26.20
C GLY A 545 7.14 -11.75 -25.42
N ARG A 546 7.60 -11.72 -24.16
CA ARG A 546 7.62 -12.88 -23.27
C ARG A 546 6.21 -13.37 -22.92
N GLN A 547 5.31 -12.46 -22.53
CA GLN A 547 3.93 -12.80 -22.22
C GLN A 547 3.21 -13.46 -23.41
N THR A 548 3.47 -12.98 -24.63
CA THR A 548 2.91 -13.54 -25.87
C THR A 548 3.41 -14.95 -26.15
N ARG A 549 4.67 -15.26 -25.78
CA ARG A 549 5.28 -16.58 -25.95
C ARG A 549 5.08 -17.50 -24.74
N ASP A 550 4.45 -17.01 -23.69
CA ASP A 550 4.30 -17.69 -22.39
C ASP A 550 5.64 -18.15 -21.81
N GLU A 551 6.66 -17.29 -21.93
CA GLU A 551 8.01 -17.55 -21.44
C GLU A 551 8.15 -17.07 -19.98
N PRO A 552 8.70 -17.91 -19.08
CA PRO A 552 8.96 -17.51 -17.69
C PRO A 552 10.00 -16.39 -17.62
N GLY A 553 9.90 -15.56 -16.58
CA GLY A 553 10.91 -14.56 -16.27
C GLY A 553 12.26 -15.18 -15.88
N ALA A 554 13.36 -14.50 -16.21
CA ALA A 554 14.72 -14.87 -15.80
C ALA A 554 15.44 -13.70 -15.09
N PRO A 555 14.88 -13.14 -14.01
CA PRO A 555 15.41 -11.91 -13.39
C PRO A 555 16.79 -12.13 -12.74
N GLY A 556 17.13 -13.36 -12.35
CA GLY A 556 18.34 -13.65 -11.56
C GLY A 556 18.29 -12.97 -10.19
N THR A 557 19.43 -12.74 -9.53
CA THR A 557 19.46 -11.94 -8.30
C THR A 557 19.03 -10.51 -8.59
N THR A 558 17.98 -10.01 -7.91
CA THR A 558 17.48 -8.64 -8.07
C THR A 558 17.65 -7.85 -6.79
N ILE A 559 17.99 -6.58 -6.93
CA ILE A 559 18.25 -5.66 -5.82
C ILE A 559 17.62 -4.33 -6.21
N HIS A 560 16.63 -3.91 -5.43
CA HIS A 560 15.96 -2.62 -5.50
C HIS A 560 16.37 -1.82 -4.26
N ASP A 561 17.51 -1.12 -4.33
CA ASP A 561 18.09 -0.47 -3.14
C ASP A 561 17.35 0.81 -2.72
N GLY A 562 16.53 1.37 -3.63
CA GLY A 562 15.70 2.55 -3.37
C GLY A 562 14.52 2.22 -2.45
N VAL A 563 13.73 1.21 -2.79
CA VAL A 563 12.67 0.67 -1.91
C VAL A 563 13.24 -0.26 -0.82
N GLY A 564 14.46 -0.74 -1.04
CA GLY A 564 15.24 -1.61 -0.19
C GLY A 564 14.68 -3.04 -0.10
N ILE A 565 14.76 -3.76 -1.21
CA ILE A 565 14.43 -5.18 -1.33
C ILE A 565 15.57 -5.87 -2.08
N ALA A 566 16.01 -7.04 -1.61
CA ALA A 566 16.92 -7.91 -2.35
C ALA A 566 16.38 -9.33 -2.41
N ILE A 567 16.50 -9.97 -3.57
CA ILE A 567 16.02 -11.33 -3.82
C ILE A 567 17.15 -12.14 -4.46
N LEU A 568 17.56 -13.20 -3.76
CA LEU A 568 18.49 -14.23 -4.19
C LEU A 568 17.71 -15.36 -4.88
N ARG A 569 18.24 -15.92 -5.96
CA ARG A 569 17.60 -16.98 -6.76
C ARG A 569 18.60 -18.02 -7.20
N THR A 570 18.25 -19.29 -7.04
CA THR A 570 19.03 -20.40 -7.64
C THR A 570 19.20 -20.25 -9.15
N ASP A 571 20.22 -20.90 -9.70
CA ASP A 571 20.44 -20.90 -11.14
C ASP A 571 19.32 -21.70 -11.85
N GLY A 572 18.69 -21.12 -12.88
CA GLY A 572 17.56 -21.73 -13.59
C GLY A 572 16.59 -20.71 -14.17
N THR A 573 15.64 -21.17 -14.99
CA THR A 573 14.55 -20.32 -15.51
C THR A 573 13.29 -21.17 -15.72
N PRO A 574 12.23 -20.99 -14.91
CA PRO A 574 12.23 -20.19 -13.68
C PRO A 574 13.21 -20.76 -12.65
N GLU A 575 13.58 -19.95 -11.66
CA GLU A 575 14.39 -20.41 -10.54
C GLU A 575 13.65 -21.49 -9.72
N ARG A 576 14.40 -22.42 -9.14
CA ARG A 576 13.88 -23.55 -8.34
C ARG A 576 13.68 -23.19 -6.87
N ALA A 577 14.43 -22.21 -6.38
CA ALA A 577 14.27 -21.59 -5.08
C ALA A 577 14.69 -20.11 -5.10
N ALA A 578 14.08 -19.32 -4.22
CA ALA A 578 14.37 -17.90 -4.02
C ALA A 578 14.29 -17.52 -2.53
N ALA A 579 15.15 -16.60 -2.10
CA ALA A 579 15.12 -16.01 -0.76
C ALA A 579 15.19 -14.49 -0.87
N GLY A 580 14.36 -13.77 -0.12
CA GLY A 580 14.30 -12.32 -0.18
C GLY A 580 14.35 -11.65 1.19
N ILE A 581 14.77 -10.39 1.21
CA ILE A 581 14.83 -9.55 2.42
C ILE A 581 14.35 -8.13 2.15
N VAL A 582 13.54 -7.62 3.06
CA VAL A 582 13.13 -6.20 3.13
C VAL A 582 14.13 -5.43 3.98
N TYR A 583 14.63 -4.29 3.52
CA TYR A 583 15.54 -3.45 4.29
C TYR A 583 15.38 -1.93 4.06
N GLY A 584 14.56 -1.47 3.12
CA GLY A 584 14.29 -0.04 2.92
C GLY A 584 13.08 0.44 3.71
N ASP A 585 12.57 1.64 3.38
CA ASP A 585 11.34 2.20 3.95
C ASP A 585 10.32 2.57 2.86
N ALA A 586 9.03 2.48 3.18
CA ALA A 586 7.92 2.92 2.31
C ALA A 586 6.73 3.40 3.16
N PRO A 587 6.00 4.46 2.77
CA PRO A 587 4.80 4.86 3.49
C PRO A 587 3.62 3.88 3.29
N TRP A 588 2.47 4.21 3.86
CA TRP A 588 1.16 3.65 3.47
C TRP A 588 0.88 2.21 3.92
N HIS A 589 0.51 1.31 3.00
CA HIS A 589 0.10 -0.08 3.26
C HIS A 589 1.28 -0.99 3.65
N ARG A 590 2.49 -0.43 3.81
CA ARG A 590 3.70 -1.13 4.29
C ARG A 590 3.57 -1.66 5.72
N HIS A 591 4.09 -2.82 6.09
CA HIS A 591 4.09 -3.31 7.49
C HIS A 591 5.31 -2.83 8.30
N GLN A 592 5.41 -3.17 9.59
CA GLN A 592 6.64 -3.04 10.38
C GLN A 592 7.63 -4.17 10.03
N ASP A 593 7.91 -4.32 8.73
CA ASP A 593 8.58 -5.45 8.08
C ASP A 593 10.08 -5.26 7.85
N LEU A 594 10.71 -4.30 8.55
CA LEU A 594 12.15 -4.05 8.40
C LEU A 594 12.93 -5.33 8.69
N PHE A 595 13.76 -5.78 7.76
CA PHE A 595 14.48 -7.05 7.83
C PHE A 595 13.58 -8.29 7.86
N ASP A 596 12.33 -8.25 7.40
CA ASP A 596 11.60 -9.49 7.11
C ASP A 596 12.36 -10.32 6.07
N THR A 597 12.35 -11.65 6.23
CA THR A 597 13.02 -12.59 5.34
C THR A 597 12.10 -13.70 4.93
N GLN A 598 12.08 -13.98 3.63
CA GLN A 598 11.24 -14.99 3.03
C GLN A 598 12.08 -15.99 2.25
N LEU A 599 11.59 -17.24 2.18
CA LEU A 599 12.23 -18.35 1.53
C LEU A 599 11.16 -19.20 0.83
N TYR A 600 11.30 -19.35 -0.48
CA TYR A 600 10.43 -20.16 -1.33
C TYR A 600 11.28 -21.20 -2.06
N ALA A 601 10.88 -22.46 -1.99
CA ALA A 601 11.57 -23.59 -2.61
C ALA A 601 10.56 -24.70 -2.89
N PHE A 602 10.86 -25.65 -3.78
CA PHE A 602 9.98 -26.80 -4.06
C PHE A 602 8.52 -26.41 -4.38
N GLY A 603 8.35 -25.27 -5.08
CA GLY A 603 7.04 -24.73 -5.44
C GLY A 603 6.17 -24.33 -4.25
N ARG A 604 6.74 -23.93 -3.11
CA ARG A 604 6.00 -23.51 -1.92
C ARG A 604 6.79 -22.52 -1.05
N PRO A 605 6.12 -21.71 -0.23
CA PRO A 605 6.78 -20.94 0.81
C PRO A 605 7.33 -21.84 1.93
N PHE A 606 8.43 -21.46 2.56
CA PHE A 606 8.96 -22.07 3.79
C PHE A 606 9.11 -21.03 4.90
N LEU A 607 9.55 -19.82 4.51
CA LEU A 607 9.42 -18.61 5.30
C LEU A 607 8.61 -17.63 4.46
N SER A 608 7.48 -17.16 4.97
CA SER A 608 6.58 -16.24 4.25
C SER A 608 6.33 -14.97 5.06
N ASP A 609 5.70 -13.99 4.44
CA ASP A 609 5.01 -12.89 5.11
C ASP A 609 3.51 -13.24 5.30
N LEU A 610 2.83 -12.65 6.29
CA LEU A 610 1.37 -12.82 6.42
C LEU A 610 0.64 -12.04 5.31
N GLY A 611 1.20 -10.92 4.87
CA GLY A 611 0.60 -10.02 3.90
C GLY A 611 -0.75 -9.51 4.39
N TYR A 612 -1.71 -9.47 3.49
CA TYR A 612 -3.01 -8.87 3.73
C TYR A 612 -3.78 -9.55 4.86
N PRO A 613 -4.40 -8.79 5.77
CA PRO A 613 -4.92 -9.31 7.02
C PRO A 613 -6.15 -10.22 6.86
N GLN A 614 -6.29 -11.20 7.75
CA GLN A 614 -7.50 -12.04 7.83
C GLN A 614 -8.69 -11.23 8.32
N SER A 615 -8.45 -10.23 9.18
CA SER A 615 -9.44 -9.23 9.63
C SER A 615 -8.80 -7.86 9.76
N TRP A 616 -9.53 -6.82 9.37
CA TRP A 616 -9.05 -5.43 9.47
C TRP A 616 -9.14 -4.83 10.87
N ALA A 617 -9.80 -5.51 11.81
CA ALA A 617 -9.92 -5.04 13.18
C ALA A 617 -8.58 -4.87 13.90
N HIS A 618 -7.57 -5.66 13.53
CA HIS A 618 -6.32 -5.74 14.28
C HIS A 618 -5.07 -5.67 13.41
N VAL A 619 -5.19 -5.18 12.17
CA VAL A 619 -4.07 -5.10 11.22
C VAL A 619 -2.84 -4.40 11.81
N GLY A 620 -3.03 -3.30 12.56
CA GLY A 620 -1.91 -2.59 13.20
C GLY A 620 -1.26 -3.35 14.35
N ALA A 621 -2.04 -4.13 15.10
CA ALA A 621 -1.57 -4.88 16.27
C ALA A 621 -1.04 -6.28 15.92
N TRP A 622 -1.34 -6.81 14.74
CA TRP A 622 -0.98 -8.18 14.35
C TRP A 622 -0.28 -8.26 12.99
N GLU A 623 -1.00 -8.28 11.86
CA GLU A 623 -0.38 -8.53 10.55
C GLU A 623 0.66 -7.46 10.19
N GLY A 624 0.35 -6.19 10.45
CA GLY A 624 1.27 -5.08 10.24
C GLY A 624 2.33 -4.89 11.33
N ASN A 625 2.32 -5.69 12.40
CA ASN A 625 3.24 -5.57 13.54
C ASN A 625 4.52 -6.39 13.32
N TRP A 626 5.67 -5.87 13.74
CA TRP A 626 6.98 -6.49 13.52
C TRP A 626 7.07 -7.93 14.06
N ALA A 627 6.34 -8.23 15.14
CA ALA A 627 6.40 -9.52 15.81
C ALA A 627 5.94 -10.69 14.93
N THR A 628 5.09 -10.43 13.94
CA THR A 628 4.59 -11.46 13.01
C THR A 628 5.54 -11.74 11.84
N HIS A 629 6.64 -10.99 11.71
CA HIS A 629 7.59 -11.07 10.60
C HIS A 629 8.83 -11.90 10.98
N ASN A 630 9.57 -12.39 9.98
CA ASN A 630 10.86 -13.07 10.17
C ASN A 630 12.00 -12.04 10.34
N SER A 631 11.84 -11.15 11.32
CA SER A 631 12.56 -9.89 11.46
C SER A 631 13.50 -9.80 12.70
N LEU A 632 14.24 -8.70 12.79
CA LEU A 632 14.98 -8.24 13.96
C LEU A 632 14.27 -7.02 14.56
N TRP A 633 14.25 -6.93 15.88
CA TRP A 633 13.68 -5.78 16.56
C TRP A 633 14.47 -5.39 17.80
N SER A 634 14.43 -4.11 18.14
CA SER A 634 14.92 -3.63 19.43
C SER A 634 13.91 -2.66 20.01
N VAL A 635 13.42 -2.92 21.22
CA VAL A 635 12.55 -2.02 21.98
C VAL A 635 13.36 -0.81 22.44
N VAL A 636 12.70 0.36 22.51
CA VAL A 636 13.28 1.60 23.05
C VAL A 636 12.23 2.24 23.96
N ASP A 637 12.42 2.17 25.27
CA ASP A 637 11.41 2.52 26.28
C ASP A 637 11.04 4.01 26.28
N GLU A 638 11.95 4.88 25.80
CA GLU A 638 11.74 6.33 25.78
C GLU A 638 10.67 6.79 24.78
N PHE A 639 10.27 5.94 23.83
CA PHE A 639 9.34 6.28 22.76
C PHE A 639 8.07 5.43 22.84
N GLU A 640 6.95 6.06 23.18
CA GLU A 640 5.63 5.45 23.08
C GLU A 640 5.10 5.51 21.64
N PRO A 641 4.23 4.55 21.26
CA PRO A 641 3.51 4.65 20.00
C PRO A 641 2.66 5.93 19.91
N LEU A 642 2.46 6.44 18.70
CA LEU A 642 1.52 7.51 18.43
C LEU A 642 0.05 7.05 18.52
N GLU A 643 -0.67 7.62 19.47
CA GLU A 643 -2.13 7.69 19.39
C GLU A 643 -2.55 8.75 18.36
N LEU A 644 -2.54 8.40 17.07
CA LEU A 644 -3.05 9.27 16.01
C LEU A 644 -4.58 9.17 15.91
N PRO A 645 -5.31 10.30 15.84
CA PRO A 645 -6.70 10.31 15.43
C PRO A 645 -6.88 9.57 14.09
N PHE A 646 -7.97 8.82 13.92
CA PHE A 646 -8.20 8.03 12.71
C PHE A 646 -8.21 8.86 11.40
N ASP A 647 -8.56 10.14 11.48
CA ASP A 647 -8.54 11.09 10.36
C ASP A 647 -7.15 11.70 10.11
N THR A 648 -6.13 11.30 10.88
CA THR A 648 -4.75 11.62 10.58
C THR A 648 -4.43 11.13 9.16
N PRO A 649 -3.80 11.96 8.31
CA PRO A 649 -3.42 11.53 6.98
C PRO A 649 -2.65 10.21 7.05
N TRP A 650 -3.08 9.24 6.26
CA TRP A 650 -2.56 7.86 6.24
C TRP A 650 -1.04 7.74 6.08
N HIS A 651 -0.38 8.81 5.65
CA HIS A 651 1.08 8.93 5.57
C HIS A 651 1.77 8.92 6.94
N PHE A 652 1.03 9.18 8.02
CA PHE A 652 1.51 9.18 9.40
C PHE A 652 1.16 7.91 10.19
N LEU A 653 0.28 7.04 9.66
CA LEU A 653 -0.31 5.93 10.40
C LEU A 653 0.67 4.81 10.78
N LYS A 654 1.96 4.90 10.39
CA LYS A 654 2.99 3.92 10.75
C LYS A 654 4.22 4.66 11.25
N GLU A 655 4.44 4.51 12.54
CA GLU A 655 5.26 5.36 13.42
C GLU A 655 6.75 5.03 13.39
N ILE A 656 7.10 4.00 12.63
CA ILE A 656 8.43 3.38 12.63
C ILE A 656 8.89 3.25 11.19
N ALA A 657 10.13 3.70 10.96
CA ALA A 657 10.80 3.75 9.67
C ALA A 657 12.12 2.98 9.72
N GLY A 658 12.51 2.43 8.58
CA GLY A 658 13.78 1.74 8.41
C GLY A 658 14.70 2.44 7.41
N ARG A 659 15.84 2.97 7.84
CA ARG A 659 16.84 3.50 6.90
C ARG A 659 17.88 2.43 6.61
N GLY A 660 17.62 1.58 5.60
CA GLY A 660 18.58 0.54 5.22
C GLY A 660 19.16 0.65 3.82
N ARG A 661 20.22 -0.12 3.58
CA ARG A 661 20.95 -0.18 2.32
C ARG A 661 21.62 -1.54 2.15
N LEU A 662 21.84 -1.91 0.90
CA LEU A 662 22.76 -2.96 0.52
C LEU A 662 24.21 -2.51 0.77
N VAL A 663 24.98 -3.38 1.43
CA VAL A 663 26.39 -3.12 1.74
C VAL A 663 27.28 -3.88 0.81
N ARG A 664 27.03 -5.18 0.63
CA ARG A 664 27.81 -6.06 -0.27
C ARG A 664 26.94 -7.13 -0.90
N THR A 665 27.42 -7.60 -2.05
CA THR A 665 26.96 -8.83 -2.71
C THR A 665 28.18 -9.70 -2.98
N LEU A 666 28.02 -11.01 -2.87
CA LEU A 666 29.02 -11.98 -3.33
C LEU A 666 28.31 -13.11 -4.06
N ARG A 667 28.83 -13.48 -5.23
CA ARG A 667 28.38 -14.66 -5.98
C ARG A 667 29.54 -15.61 -6.18
N ALA A 668 29.29 -16.89 -5.91
CA ALA A 668 30.15 -18.02 -6.25
C ALA A 668 29.27 -19.12 -6.89
N GLU A 669 29.87 -20.21 -7.35
CA GLU A 669 29.13 -21.33 -7.96
C GLU A 669 28.05 -21.84 -6.98
N GLY A 670 26.77 -21.80 -7.36
CA GLY A 670 25.65 -22.21 -6.51
C GLY A 670 25.57 -21.50 -5.15
N ILE A 671 26.13 -20.29 -5.00
CA ILE A 671 26.08 -19.48 -3.78
C ILE A 671 25.82 -18.02 -4.14
N GLN A 672 24.82 -17.41 -3.51
CA GLN A 672 24.53 -15.98 -3.62
C GLN A 672 24.42 -15.39 -2.22
N ILE A 673 25.09 -14.26 -1.99
CA ILE A 673 25.14 -13.59 -0.69
C ILE A 673 24.77 -12.12 -0.83
N VAL A 674 23.94 -11.62 0.08
CA VAL A 674 23.72 -10.19 0.32
C VAL A 674 24.00 -9.85 1.78
N GLU A 675 24.66 -8.72 1.99
CA GLU A 675 24.84 -8.09 3.30
C GLU A 675 24.10 -6.75 3.29
N VAL A 676 23.21 -6.55 4.27
CA VAL A 676 22.42 -5.33 4.44
C VAL A 676 22.63 -4.73 5.83
N GLU A 677 22.48 -3.42 5.94
CA GLU A 677 22.30 -2.72 7.22
C GLU A 677 21.03 -1.88 7.21
N ALA A 678 20.52 -1.60 8.39
CA ALA A 678 19.48 -0.61 8.59
C ALA A 678 19.59 0.08 9.95
N GLN A 679 18.95 1.23 10.04
CA GLN A 679 18.70 1.95 11.28
C GLN A 679 17.18 1.95 11.53
N ARG A 680 16.74 1.66 12.75
CA ARG A 680 15.35 1.94 13.15
C ARG A 680 15.23 3.43 13.40
N TRP A 681 14.15 4.04 12.93
CA TRP A 681 13.77 5.42 13.21
C TRP A 681 12.37 5.43 13.79
N VAL A 682 12.10 6.37 14.69
CA VAL A 682 10.79 6.55 15.34
C VAL A 682 10.26 7.96 15.09
N PHE A 683 8.95 8.10 14.95
CA PHE A 683 8.33 9.41 14.74
C PHE A 683 8.02 10.07 16.09
N ASP A 684 8.56 11.26 16.34
CA ASP A 684 8.20 12.09 17.49
C ASP A 684 6.96 12.92 17.16
N ALA A 685 5.81 12.52 17.72
CA ALA A 685 4.53 13.21 17.55
C ALA A 685 4.54 14.67 18.00
N LYS A 686 5.30 14.99 19.06
CA LYS A 686 5.34 16.34 19.65
C LYS A 686 6.13 17.29 18.74
N GLN A 687 7.17 16.78 18.10
CA GLN A 687 8.04 17.55 17.22
C GLN A 687 7.68 17.41 15.74
N LEU A 688 6.76 16.50 15.41
CA LEU A 688 6.37 16.12 14.05
C LEU A 688 7.58 15.77 13.16
N ARG A 689 8.51 14.98 13.70
CA ARG A 689 9.74 14.60 12.99
C ARG A 689 10.21 13.20 13.33
N TRP A 690 10.95 12.62 12.39
CA TRP A 690 11.66 11.35 12.60
C TRP A 690 12.93 11.58 13.41
N VAL A 691 13.17 10.72 14.40
CA VAL A 691 14.36 10.73 15.25
C VAL A 691 15.06 9.39 15.23
N ASP A 692 16.37 9.44 15.39
CA ASP A 692 17.26 8.27 15.45
C ASP A 692 17.43 7.85 16.92
N PRO A 693 16.82 6.74 17.35
CA PRO A 693 16.95 6.23 18.72
C PRO A 693 18.28 5.50 18.96
N GLY A 694 19.21 5.47 17.99
CA GLY A 694 20.52 4.82 18.14
C GLY A 694 20.51 3.31 17.88
N VAL A 695 19.42 2.77 17.31
CA VAL A 695 19.28 1.34 17.01
C VAL A 695 19.84 1.01 15.62
N ARG A 696 20.68 -0.03 15.53
CA ARG A 696 21.34 -0.47 14.30
C ARG A 696 21.19 -1.96 14.08
N TYR A 697 21.00 -2.33 12.82
CA TYR A 697 20.89 -3.71 12.37
C TYR A 697 21.88 -4.01 11.26
N ARG A 698 22.39 -5.25 11.26
CA ARG A 698 23.26 -5.82 10.24
C ARG A 698 22.82 -7.25 9.98
N ARG A 699 22.64 -7.63 8.72
CA ARG A 699 22.18 -8.99 8.38
C ARG A 699 22.80 -9.49 7.08
N LEU A 700 23.25 -10.73 7.09
CA LEU A 700 23.78 -11.43 5.93
C LEU A 700 22.89 -12.62 5.60
N LEU A 701 22.43 -12.69 4.35
CA LEU A 701 21.74 -13.86 3.81
C LEU A 701 22.59 -14.51 2.75
N ALA A 702 22.77 -15.84 2.83
CA ALA A 702 23.37 -16.63 1.76
C ALA A 702 22.43 -17.77 1.33
N LEU A 703 22.02 -17.75 0.06
CA LEU A 703 21.31 -18.86 -0.56
C LEU A 703 22.33 -19.81 -1.19
N VAL A 704 22.37 -21.04 -0.69
CA VAL A 704 23.36 -22.06 -1.04
C VAL A 704 22.67 -23.27 -1.67
N GLU A 705 23.04 -23.62 -2.90
CA GLU A 705 22.62 -24.87 -3.53
C GLU A 705 23.41 -26.04 -2.94
N THR A 706 22.75 -27.06 -2.41
CA THR A 706 23.44 -28.13 -1.66
C THR A 706 23.74 -29.34 -2.56
N ALA A 707 22.75 -30.23 -2.75
CA ALA A 707 22.84 -31.43 -3.55
C ALA A 707 21.53 -31.66 -4.30
N GLU A 708 21.61 -32.04 -5.58
CA GLU A 708 20.43 -32.22 -6.44
C GLU A 708 19.55 -30.95 -6.46
N GLU A 709 18.31 -31.04 -5.96
CA GLU A 709 17.39 -29.91 -5.81
C GLU A 709 17.44 -29.27 -4.41
N GLY A 710 18.33 -29.71 -3.52
CA GLY A 710 18.48 -29.16 -2.18
C GLY A 710 19.00 -27.72 -2.15
N ILE A 711 18.60 -26.99 -1.12
CA ILE A 711 19.08 -25.64 -0.81
C ILE A 711 19.22 -25.45 0.71
N ALA A 712 20.07 -24.51 1.10
CA ALA A 712 20.19 -24.00 2.46
C ALA A 712 20.21 -22.47 2.43
N LEU A 713 19.56 -21.85 3.41
CA LEU A 713 19.61 -20.41 3.65
C LEU A 713 20.40 -20.14 4.94
N VAL A 714 21.59 -19.56 4.80
CA VAL A 714 22.37 -19.05 5.94
C VAL A 714 21.87 -17.64 6.25
N ASP A 715 21.57 -17.38 7.52
CA ASP A 715 21.00 -16.13 8.02
C ASP A 715 21.72 -15.68 9.28
N LEU A 716 22.58 -14.66 9.14
CA LEU A 716 23.44 -14.14 10.22
C LEU A 716 22.98 -12.73 10.59
N SER A 717 22.66 -12.49 11.86
CA SER A 717 22.03 -11.22 12.28
C SER A 717 22.72 -10.54 13.46
N ARG A 718 22.76 -9.21 13.44
CA ARG A 718 23.36 -8.34 14.46
C ARG A 718 22.38 -7.23 14.84
N ILE A 719 22.22 -7.01 16.15
CA ILE A 719 21.41 -5.93 16.73
C ILE A 719 22.24 -5.15 17.75
N GLU A 720 22.21 -3.82 17.66
CA GLU A 720 22.90 -2.90 18.56
C GLU A 720 21.98 -1.72 18.95
N GLY A 721 22.08 -1.28 20.20
CA GLY A 721 21.30 -0.16 20.76
C GLY A 721 19.88 -0.52 21.16
N GLY A 722 19.25 0.31 22.00
CA GLY A 722 17.93 0.04 22.59
C GLY A 722 18.02 -0.82 23.87
N ASP A 723 16.85 -1.10 24.45
CA ASP A 723 16.73 -1.65 25.81
C ASP A 723 16.49 -3.18 25.82
N GLU A 724 15.90 -3.72 24.74
CA GLU A 724 15.60 -5.14 24.62
C GLU A 724 15.66 -5.60 23.16
N HIS A 725 16.43 -6.66 22.89
CA HIS A 725 16.61 -7.19 21.53
C HIS A 725 15.77 -8.43 21.27
N TRP A 726 15.21 -8.51 20.07
CA TRP A 726 14.40 -9.62 19.59
C TRP A 726 14.83 -10.09 18.19
N ARG A 727 14.89 -11.40 18.00
CA ARG A 727 14.87 -12.06 16.69
C ARG A 727 13.63 -12.93 16.64
N LEU A 728 12.76 -12.69 15.66
CA LEU A 728 11.54 -13.47 15.43
C LEU A 728 11.69 -14.30 14.16
N CYS A 729 11.23 -15.55 14.22
CA CYS A 729 11.09 -16.41 13.06
C CYS A 729 9.75 -17.14 13.18
N ARG A 730 8.82 -16.82 12.28
CA ARG A 730 7.50 -17.45 12.26
C ARG A 730 7.60 -18.91 11.80
N GLY A 731 8.57 -19.21 10.95
CA GLY A 731 8.86 -20.55 10.45
C GLY A 731 7.86 -21.04 9.40
N LEU A 732 7.91 -22.34 9.14
CA LEU A 732 6.95 -23.06 8.28
C LEU A 732 5.66 -23.27 9.06
N GLU A 733 4.51 -23.00 8.44
CA GLU A 733 3.21 -23.16 9.10
C GLU A 733 2.98 -24.61 9.54
N GLY A 734 2.80 -24.82 10.84
CA GLY A 734 2.71 -26.13 11.45
C GLY A 734 3.43 -26.23 12.78
N ARG A 735 3.99 -27.40 13.07
CA ARG A 735 4.52 -27.72 14.40
C ARG A 735 6.03 -27.71 14.41
N PHE A 736 6.60 -27.00 15.39
CA PHE A 736 8.03 -27.01 15.67
C PHE A 736 8.38 -28.03 16.73
N LYS A 737 9.50 -28.74 16.53
CA LYS A 737 10.08 -29.62 17.53
C LYS A 737 11.58 -29.40 17.64
N GLN A 738 12.03 -29.04 18.84
CA GLN A 738 13.44 -29.02 19.18
C GLN A 738 13.95 -30.43 19.49
N GLN A 739 15.14 -30.79 19.03
CA GLN A 739 15.76 -32.07 19.37
C GLN A 739 16.42 -32.02 20.75
N GLY A 740 16.23 -33.08 21.55
CA GLY A 740 17.00 -33.29 22.79
C GLY A 740 16.69 -32.35 23.96
N VAL A 741 15.66 -31.50 23.85
CA VAL A 741 15.23 -30.58 24.91
C VAL A 741 13.77 -30.84 25.25
N GLU A 742 13.49 -30.99 26.56
CA GLU A 742 12.12 -31.05 27.05
C GLU A 742 11.57 -29.62 27.19
N PRO A 743 10.47 -29.27 26.50
CA PRO A 743 9.87 -27.95 26.56
C PRO A 743 9.33 -27.61 27.95
N ALA A 744 9.61 -26.40 28.44
CA ALA A 744 9.01 -25.88 29.68
C ALA A 744 7.90 -24.88 29.33
N SER A 745 6.65 -25.24 29.62
CA SER A 745 5.50 -24.36 29.39
C SER A 745 5.52 -23.16 30.34
N HIS A 746 5.21 -21.98 29.81
CA HIS A 746 5.02 -20.73 30.54
C HIS A 746 3.58 -20.23 30.38
N PRO A 747 2.95 -19.69 31.45
CA PRO A 747 1.65 -19.05 31.33
C PRO A 747 1.74 -17.73 30.55
N GLY A 748 0.59 -17.19 30.16
CA GLY A 748 0.49 -15.90 29.47
C GLY A 748 0.87 -15.96 28.00
N THR A 749 1.53 -14.90 27.53
CA THR A 749 1.89 -14.66 26.13
C THR A 749 3.38 -14.29 26.01
N LEU A 750 3.88 -14.09 24.79
CA LEU A 750 5.27 -13.62 24.62
C LEU A 750 5.50 -12.22 25.19
N ALA A 751 4.45 -11.39 25.30
CA ALA A 751 4.51 -10.08 25.93
C ALA A 751 4.71 -10.17 27.46
N GLY A 752 4.37 -11.30 28.09
CA GLY A 752 4.60 -11.51 29.50
C GLY A 752 3.79 -12.66 30.10
N VAL A 753 4.27 -13.16 31.24
CA VAL A 753 3.67 -14.31 31.94
C VAL A 753 2.28 -14.03 32.52
N ASP A 754 1.99 -12.75 32.80
CA ASP A 754 0.72 -12.27 33.35
C ASP A 754 -0.14 -11.53 32.30
N VAL A 755 0.25 -11.61 31.01
CA VAL A 755 -0.48 -10.97 29.91
C VAL A 755 -1.39 -12.00 29.26
N GLU A 756 -2.70 -11.81 29.37
CA GLU A 756 -3.68 -12.63 28.68
C GLU A 756 -3.64 -12.40 27.16
N ARG A 757 -4.05 -13.40 26.38
CA ARG A 757 -4.04 -13.27 24.92
C ARG A 757 -4.95 -12.11 24.50
N GLY A 758 -4.38 -11.12 23.82
CA GLY A 758 -5.09 -9.93 23.34
C GLY A 758 -5.29 -8.82 24.36
N GLN A 759 -4.71 -8.97 25.56
CA GLN A 759 -4.65 -7.88 26.51
C GLN A 759 -3.69 -6.81 26.00
N GLU A 760 -4.13 -5.54 26.02
CA GLU A 760 -3.28 -4.40 25.68
C GLU A 760 -2.04 -4.38 26.59
N PRO A 761 -0.82 -4.48 26.03
CA PRO A 761 0.41 -4.47 26.81
C PRO A 761 0.77 -3.06 27.28
N THR A 762 1.74 -2.96 28.18
CA THR A 762 2.22 -1.66 28.70
C THR A 762 3.05 -0.87 27.70
N HIS A 763 3.61 -1.53 26.69
CA HIS A 763 4.43 -0.91 25.64
C HIS A 763 3.94 -1.40 24.27
N GLY A 764 3.67 -0.49 23.32
CA GLY A 764 3.01 -0.87 22.06
C GLY A 764 3.84 -1.74 21.12
N ASP A 765 5.17 -1.73 21.23
CA ASP A 765 6.02 -2.72 20.54
C ASP A 765 5.66 -4.17 20.94
N TYR A 766 4.94 -4.40 22.05
CA TYR A 766 4.49 -5.73 22.48
C TYR A 766 3.10 -6.11 22.00
N ALA A 767 2.40 -5.27 21.23
CA ALA A 767 1.03 -5.51 20.80
C ALA A 767 0.88 -6.86 20.07
N GLY A 768 1.77 -7.16 19.11
CA GLY A 768 1.78 -8.46 18.43
C GLY A 768 2.13 -9.62 19.36
N LEU A 769 3.09 -9.44 20.27
CA LEU A 769 3.52 -10.48 21.22
C LEU A 769 2.39 -10.88 22.17
N ALA A 770 1.47 -9.96 22.51
CA ALA A 770 0.32 -10.23 23.36
C ALA A 770 -0.71 -11.18 22.71
N TRP A 771 -0.63 -11.41 21.39
CA TRP A 771 -1.48 -12.38 20.69
C TRP A 771 -0.84 -13.76 20.55
N MET A 772 0.45 -13.90 20.89
CA MET A 772 1.21 -15.14 20.82
C MET A 772 1.16 -15.91 22.15
N ASN A 773 0.39 -16.99 22.20
CA ASN A 773 0.16 -17.78 23.41
C ASN A 773 0.76 -19.19 23.32
N GLU A 774 0.46 -20.05 24.30
CA GLU A 774 1.07 -21.40 24.42
C GLU A 774 2.61 -21.35 24.46
N VAL A 775 3.11 -20.38 25.24
CA VAL A 775 4.54 -20.09 25.33
C VAL A 775 5.26 -21.26 25.96
N THR A 776 6.37 -21.62 25.35
CA THR A 776 7.26 -22.65 25.82
C THR A 776 8.69 -22.15 25.74
N GLN A 777 9.41 -22.18 26.86
CA GLN A 777 10.83 -21.89 26.88
C GLN A 777 11.63 -23.13 26.48
N ILE A 778 12.63 -22.91 25.64
CA ILE A 778 13.56 -23.92 25.14
C ILE A 778 14.98 -23.49 25.50
N ASP A 779 15.87 -24.46 25.70
CA ASP A 779 17.29 -24.17 25.86
C ASP A 779 17.85 -23.51 24.60
N ALA A 780 18.39 -22.30 24.75
CA ALA A 780 19.06 -21.56 23.69
C ALA A 780 20.42 -22.17 23.31
N GLY A 781 20.86 -23.27 23.95
CA GLY A 781 22.15 -23.93 23.80
C GLY A 781 22.45 -24.67 22.48
N GLY A 782 21.73 -24.42 21.39
CA GLY A 782 22.16 -24.83 20.03
C GLY A 782 21.69 -26.20 19.54
N ALA A 783 20.66 -26.80 20.14
CA ALA A 783 20.08 -28.00 19.55
C ALA A 783 19.41 -27.69 18.19
N PRO A 784 19.47 -28.63 17.21
CA PRO A 784 18.73 -28.48 15.98
C PRO A 784 17.22 -28.60 16.23
N GLY A 785 16.45 -27.87 15.44
CA GLY A 785 14.99 -27.89 15.46
C GLY A 785 14.43 -28.23 14.09
N GLN A 786 13.16 -28.61 14.03
CA GLN A 786 12.47 -28.88 12.78
C GLN A 786 11.03 -28.41 12.85
N TRP A 787 10.57 -27.71 11.82
CA TRP A 787 9.15 -27.56 11.54
C TRP A 787 8.66 -28.66 10.60
N THR A 788 7.46 -29.17 10.85
CA THR A 788 6.69 -29.99 9.90
C THR A 788 5.45 -29.22 9.47
N SER A 789 5.22 -29.11 8.15
CA SER A 789 4.07 -28.38 7.64
C SER A 789 2.74 -29.02 8.08
N LEU A 790 1.75 -28.19 8.37
CA LEU A 790 0.37 -28.63 8.60
C LEU A 790 -0.38 -28.96 7.30
N HIS A 791 0.09 -28.46 6.15
CA HIS A 791 -0.55 -28.66 4.84
C HIS A 791 0.02 -29.87 4.08
N ASP A 792 1.26 -30.25 4.37
CA ASP A 792 1.95 -31.38 3.74
C ASP A 792 3.03 -31.95 4.67
N GLU A 793 2.78 -33.11 5.27
CA GLU A 793 3.69 -33.74 6.24
C GLU A 793 5.08 -34.11 5.68
N THR A 794 5.24 -34.09 4.35
CA THR A 794 6.53 -34.30 3.67
C THR A 794 7.38 -33.03 3.62
N ALA A 795 6.76 -31.85 3.68
CA ALA A 795 7.47 -30.57 3.73
C ALA A 795 7.99 -30.28 5.14
N ARG A 796 9.31 -30.13 5.25
CA ARG A 796 10.02 -29.88 6.51
C ARG A 796 11.00 -28.74 6.36
N LEU A 797 11.18 -27.98 7.43
CA LEU A 797 12.18 -26.93 7.55
C LEU A 797 13.07 -27.24 8.74
N ASP A 798 14.31 -27.64 8.47
CA ASP A 798 15.30 -27.88 9.51
C ASP A 798 15.97 -26.56 9.90
N LEU A 799 16.14 -26.35 11.20
CA LEU A 799 16.80 -25.20 11.81
C LEU A 799 18.10 -25.64 12.47
N HIS A 800 19.22 -25.12 11.98
CA HIS A 800 20.52 -25.25 12.62
C HIS A 800 20.88 -23.92 13.29
N GLN A 801 20.85 -23.88 14.61
CA GLN A 801 21.24 -22.71 15.37
C GLN A 801 22.75 -22.73 15.60
N LEU A 802 23.49 -21.90 14.86
CA LEU A 802 24.95 -21.88 14.89
C LEU A 802 25.48 -21.09 16.09
N HIS A 803 24.85 -19.94 16.38
CA HIS A 803 25.25 -19.07 17.47
C HIS A 803 24.11 -18.23 18.01
N VAL A 804 24.15 -17.97 19.31
CA VAL A 804 23.35 -16.94 19.97
C VAL A 804 24.21 -16.27 21.03
N SER A 805 24.08 -14.95 21.20
CA SER A 805 24.77 -14.22 22.26
C SER A 805 24.37 -14.75 23.65
N PRO A 806 25.31 -14.81 24.62
CA PRO A 806 24.99 -15.17 26.00
C PRO A 806 23.91 -14.27 26.62
N GLY A 807 23.06 -14.85 27.46
CA GLY A 807 21.91 -14.16 28.06
C GLY A 807 20.67 -14.11 27.18
N THR A 808 20.70 -14.70 25.99
CA THR A 808 19.53 -14.82 25.12
C THR A 808 18.66 -16.00 25.54
N THR A 809 17.35 -15.77 25.63
CA THR A 809 16.34 -16.80 25.91
C THR A 809 15.60 -17.14 24.62
N LEU A 810 15.43 -18.43 24.33
CA LEU A 810 14.63 -18.92 23.21
C LEU A 810 13.26 -19.40 23.70
N ARG A 811 12.20 -18.90 23.07
CA ARG A 811 10.82 -19.33 23.32
C ARG A 811 10.13 -19.69 22.02
N THR A 812 9.26 -20.70 22.05
CA THR A 812 8.25 -20.91 21.01
C THR A 812 6.90 -20.38 21.47
N ALA A 813 6.08 -19.91 20.56
CA ALA A 813 4.67 -19.59 20.84
C ALA A 813 3.80 -19.87 19.61
N ARG A 814 2.52 -20.15 19.85
CA ARG A 814 1.51 -20.22 18.80
C ARG A 814 1.19 -18.82 18.30
N ALA A 815 1.25 -18.63 16.99
CA ALA A 815 0.94 -17.38 16.28
C ALA A 815 -0.23 -17.60 15.31
N THR A 816 -1.38 -17.02 15.65
CA THR A 816 -2.68 -17.16 14.96
C THR A 816 -3.34 -15.80 14.84
N ALA A 817 -4.22 -15.62 13.84
CA ALA A 817 -4.98 -14.39 13.63
C ALA A 817 -5.72 -13.93 14.88
N VAL A 818 -5.98 -12.63 14.94
CA VAL A 818 -6.75 -12.04 16.03
C VAL A 818 -8.24 -12.33 15.84
N MET A 819 -8.67 -13.39 16.49
CA MET A 819 -10.02 -13.93 16.49
C MET A 819 -10.46 -14.13 17.95
N ASP A 820 -11.77 -14.26 18.19
CA ASP A 820 -12.32 -14.58 19.52
C ASP A 820 -11.86 -15.96 20.05
N ALA A 821 -11.49 -16.88 19.16
CA ALA A 821 -10.77 -18.10 19.48
C ALA A 821 -9.61 -18.36 18.49
N PRO A 822 -8.40 -18.73 18.97
CA PRO A 822 -7.24 -19.02 18.12
C PRO A 822 -7.52 -20.06 17.02
N ASP A 823 -8.32 -21.08 17.33
CA ASP A 823 -8.65 -22.19 16.42
C ASP A 823 -9.47 -21.74 15.18
N ARG A 824 -9.94 -20.49 15.15
CA ARG A 824 -10.64 -19.89 14.00
C ARG A 824 -9.72 -19.18 13.02
N SER A 825 -8.43 -19.07 13.36
CA SER A 825 -7.43 -18.56 12.43
C SER A 825 -7.31 -19.47 11.22
N ARG A 826 -7.10 -18.88 10.03
CA ARG A 826 -6.82 -19.65 8.80
C ARG A 826 -5.39 -20.16 8.71
N TYR A 827 -4.55 -19.71 9.64
CA TYR A 827 -3.17 -20.14 9.75
C TYR A 827 -2.80 -20.41 11.20
N ASP A 828 -1.90 -21.36 11.41
CA ASP A 828 -1.43 -21.75 12.74
C ASP A 828 0.09 -22.00 12.73
N TYR A 829 0.86 -20.98 13.10
CA TYR A 829 2.32 -21.05 13.14
C TYR A 829 2.82 -21.32 14.56
N GLN A 830 3.90 -22.09 14.68
CA GLN A 830 4.69 -22.19 15.89
C GLN A 830 5.96 -21.33 15.75
N ALA A 831 5.86 -20.05 16.12
CA ALA A 831 6.93 -19.07 15.98
C ALA A 831 8.04 -19.29 17.03
N LEU A 832 9.26 -18.91 16.67
CA LEU A 832 10.42 -18.83 17.56
C LEU A 832 10.79 -17.38 17.82
N ALA A 833 11.07 -17.09 19.10
CA ALA A 833 11.49 -15.77 19.57
C ALA A 833 12.76 -15.92 20.42
N TRP A 834 13.86 -15.35 19.94
CA TRP A 834 15.07 -15.13 20.72
C TRP A 834 14.98 -13.73 21.33
N GLN A 835 15.01 -13.65 22.64
CA GLN A 835 14.93 -12.39 23.40
C GLN A 835 16.19 -12.22 24.24
N ARG A 836 16.76 -11.02 24.23
CA ARG A 836 17.86 -10.65 25.13
C ARG A 836 17.56 -9.29 25.76
N SER A 837 17.36 -9.31 27.07
CA SER A 837 17.11 -8.10 27.88
C SER A 837 18.42 -7.41 28.25
N ASP A 838 18.37 -6.09 28.40
CA ASP A 838 19.48 -5.21 28.81
C ASP A 838 20.82 -5.45 28.07
N PRO A 839 20.82 -5.55 26.73
CA PRO A 839 22.01 -5.84 25.96
C PRO A 839 23.06 -4.73 26.12
N GLN A 840 24.29 -5.11 26.50
CA GLN A 840 25.42 -4.16 26.66
C GLN A 840 26.36 -4.15 25.44
N ASP A 841 26.14 -5.05 24.50
CA ASP A 841 26.95 -5.29 23.30
C ASP A 841 26.09 -5.83 22.16
N THR A 842 26.71 -6.01 20.99
CA THR A 842 26.09 -6.56 19.79
C THR A 842 25.46 -7.92 20.08
N THR A 843 24.17 -8.05 19.78
CA THR A 843 23.47 -9.33 19.87
C THR A 843 23.57 -10.06 18.55
N CYS A 844 24.07 -11.30 18.60
CA CYS A 844 24.24 -12.16 17.45
C CYS A 844 23.24 -13.31 17.52
N VAL A 845 22.53 -13.55 16.41
CA VAL A 845 21.72 -14.77 16.20
C VAL A 845 22.03 -15.28 14.80
N ASP A 846 22.68 -16.44 14.73
CA ASP A 846 23.19 -17.03 13.49
C ASP A 846 22.51 -18.38 13.25
N LEU A 847 21.81 -18.48 12.13
CA LEU A 847 20.91 -19.59 11.79
C LEU A 847 21.23 -20.14 10.40
N VAL A 848 20.95 -21.43 10.18
CA VAL A 848 20.82 -22.03 8.85
C VAL A 848 19.48 -22.72 8.75
N PHE A 849 18.74 -22.41 7.71
CA PHE A 849 17.47 -23.04 7.37
C PHE A 849 17.66 -24.00 6.20
N GLU A 850 17.24 -25.25 6.35
CA GLU A 850 17.24 -26.25 5.29
C GLU A 850 15.81 -26.73 5.00
N PRO A 851 15.14 -26.21 3.96
CA PRO A 851 13.87 -26.76 3.50
C PRO A 851 14.08 -28.05 2.72
N HIS A 852 13.20 -29.03 2.91
CA HIS A 852 13.19 -30.26 2.12
C HIS A 852 11.82 -30.94 2.12
N MET A 853 11.63 -31.81 1.13
CA MET A 853 10.43 -32.65 0.95
C MET A 853 10.66 -34.12 1.33
N GLY A 854 11.85 -34.45 1.85
CA GLY A 854 12.35 -35.83 1.93
C GLY A 854 13.49 -35.99 2.92
N GLN A 855 14.66 -36.40 2.45
CA GLN A 855 15.85 -36.44 3.29
C GLN A 855 16.58 -35.09 3.20
N PRO A 856 17.05 -34.53 4.33
CA PRO A 856 17.88 -33.34 4.31
C PRO A 856 19.16 -33.63 3.53
N THR A 857 19.67 -32.62 2.83
CA THR A 857 20.86 -32.65 2.00
C THR A 857 22.13 -32.20 2.73
N LEU A 858 22.02 -31.50 3.84
CA LEU A 858 23.12 -31.19 4.74
C LEU A 858 23.46 -32.42 5.59
N VAL A 859 24.76 -32.62 5.77
CA VAL A 859 25.35 -33.56 6.73
C VAL A 859 25.81 -32.80 7.97
N GLU A 860 26.35 -31.59 7.77
CA GLU A 860 26.86 -30.73 8.83
C GLU A 860 26.56 -29.27 8.51
N ALA A 861 26.15 -28.52 9.55
CA ALA A 861 26.10 -27.07 9.57
C ALA A 861 26.68 -26.62 10.91
N GLY A 862 27.88 -26.02 10.86
CA GLY A 862 28.67 -25.71 12.04
C GLY A 862 29.14 -24.25 12.07
N LYS A 863 29.35 -23.72 13.28
CA LYS A 863 29.97 -22.41 13.46
C LYS A 863 31.49 -22.54 13.46
N ILE A 864 32.17 -21.65 12.76
CA ILE A 864 33.61 -21.41 12.90
C ILE A 864 33.78 -20.16 13.77
N GLU A 865 34.21 -20.36 15.00
CA GLU A 865 34.41 -19.29 15.99
C GLU A 865 35.55 -18.35 15.61
N ALA A 866 35.36 -17.05 15.83
CA ALA A 866 36.42 -16.05 15.75
C ALA A 866 37.32 -16.11 17.02
N SER A 867 38.62 -16.23 16.81
CA SER A 867 39.63 -16.36 17.86
C SER A 867 39.89 -15.01 18.58
N ALA A 868 40.42 -15.07 19.80
CA ALA A 868 40.44 -13.95 20.75
C ALA A 868 41.44 -12.80 20.50
N LYS A 869 42.00 -12.64 19.30
CA LYS A 869 42.94 -11.55 18.96
C LYS A 869 42.37 -10.64 17.88
N GLY A 870 42.05 -9.39 18.21
CA GLY A 870 41.54 -8.37 17.27
C GLY A 870 40.48 -7.45 17.90
N THR A 871 40.19 -6.32 17.24
CA THR A 871 39.36 -5.21 17.78
C THR A 871 37.85 -5.36 17.57
N ASP A 872 37.36 -6.40 16.89
CA ASP A 872 35.96 -6.50 16.42
C ASP A 872 35.32 -7.90 16.62
N LYS A 873 35.79 -8.60 17.66
CA LYS A 873 35.58 -10.03 17.90
C LYS A 873 34.11 -10.47 18.05
N ALA A 874 33.26 -9.64 18.65
CA ALA A 874 31.94 -10.07 19.10
C ALA A 874 30.94 -10.28 17.93
N ALA A 875 31.14 -9.58 16.80
CA ALA A 875 30.22 -9.62 15.67
C ALA A 875 30.68 -10.52 14.51
N ALA A 876 31.93 -10.99 14.51
CA ALA A 876 32.43 -11.87 13.44
C ALA A 876 31.83 -13.29 13.52
N SER A 877 31.63 -13.94 12.37
CA SER A 877 31.13 -15.32 12.30
C SER A 877 31.65 -16.06 11.09
N GLY A 878 32.02 -17.31 11.29
CA GLY A 878 32.22 -18.26 10.22
C GLY A 878 31.18 -19.37 10.26
N VAL A 879 30.80 -19.87 9.08
CA VAL A 879 29.83 -20.96 8.89
C VAL A 879 30.50 -22.03 8.04
N HIS A 880 30.43 -23.28 8.47
CA HIS A 880 30.92 -24.45 7.74
C HIS A 880 29.73 -25.34 7.36
N LEU A 881 29.62 -25.69 6.08
CA LEU A 881 28.56 -26.56 5.56
C LEU A 881 29.17 -27.77 4.84
N VAL A 882 28.71 -28.97 5.21
CA VAL A 882 29.00 -30.21 4.47
C VAL A 882 27.70 -30.81 3.95
N THR A 883 27.66 -31.11 2.65
CA THR A 883 26.49 -31.68 1.99
C THR A 883 26.65 -33.19 1.74
N ARG A 884 25.55 -33.90 1.50
CA ARG A 884 25.55 -35.32 1.14
C ARG A 884 26.21 -35.62 -0.21
N SER A 885 26.30 -34.65 -1.11
CA SER A 885 27.04 -34.78 -2.38
C SER A 885 28.56 -34.66 -2.19
N GLY A 886 29.04 -34.34 -0.99
CA GLY A 886 30.45 -34.12 -0.67
C GLY A 886 30.93 -32.69 -0.92
N ARG A 887 30.01 -31.73 -1.15
CA ARG A 887 30.32 -30.30 -1.13
C ARG A 887 30.73 -29.89 0.29
N ASP A 888 31.86 -29.18 0.41
CA ASP A 888 32.47 -28.71 1.65
C ASP A 888 32.86 -27.24 1.45
N LEU A 889 32.16 -26.35 2.15
CA LEU A 889 32.31 -24.91 1.99
C LEU A 889 32.25 -24.16 3.33
N SER A 890 32.95 -23.04 3.38
CA SER A 890 32.96 -22.13 4.52
C SER A 890 32.66 -20.69 4.11
N ILE A 891 31.82 -20.00 4.87
CA ILE A 891 31.53 -18.57 4.73
C ILE A 891 32.12 -17.85 5.94
N TYR A 892 32.91 -16.80 5.73
CA TYR A 892 33.52 -15.99 6.79
C TYR A 892 33.04 -14.56 6.67
N TRP A 893 32.50 -14.00 7.75
CA TRP A 893 31.91 -12.67 7.79
C TRP A 893 32.40 -11.89 9.02
N SER A 894 32.96 -10.72 8.76
CA SER A 894 33.43 -9.76 9.76
C SER A 894 32.85 -8.38 9.42
N PRO A 895 31.58 -8.09 9.80
CA PRO A 895 30.78 -6.98 9.25
C PRO A 895 31.39 -5.59 9.42
N SER A 896 32.14 -5.37 10.50
CA SER A 896 32.71 -4.07 10.87
C SER A 896 34.23 -3.99 10.59
N ALA A 897 34.82 -5.04 10.00
CA ALA A 897 36.24 -5.04 9.68
C ALA A 897 36.57 -4.08 8.52
N ALA A 898 37.59 -3.24 8.73
CA ALA A 898 38.24 -2.52 7.64
C ALA A 898 38.95 -3.50 6.68
N PRO A 899 39.22 -3.12 5.41
CA PRO A 899 39.79 -4.04 4.42
C PRO A 899 41.10 -4.74 4.83
N ASP A 900 41.91 -4.07 5.64
CA ASP A 900 43.20 -4.56 6.17
C ASP A 900 43.12 -5.09 7.61
N ALA A 901 41.96 -4.94 8.27
CA ALA A 901 41.75 -5.46 9.60
C ALA A 901 41.65 -6.99 9.56
N GLU A 902 42.52 -7.65 10.33
CA GLU A 902 42.59 -9.10 10.40
C GLU A 902 41.62 -9.66 11.45
N THR A 903 40.76 -10.58 11.01
CA THR A 903 39.95 -11.45 11.86
C THR A 903 40.45 -12.88 11.72
N GLN A 904 40.89 -13.48 12.82
CA GLN A 904 41.37 -14.86 12.87
C GLN A 904 40.29 -15.81 13.39
N TYR A 905 40.13 -16.97 12.75
CA TYR A 905 39.15 -18.00 13.06
C TYR A 905 39.81 -19.27 13.62
N ASN A 906 39.04 -20.08 14.35
CA ASN A 906 39.53 -21.24 15.09
C ASN A 906 39.99 -22.42 14.19
N ASP A 907 39.55 -22.45 12.94
CA ASP A 907 40.04 -23.39 11.92
C ASP A 907 41.42 -22.99 11.35
N GLY A 908 41.97 -21.86 11.82
CA GLY A 908 43.25 -21.30 11.38
C GLY A 908 43.13 -20.32 10.21
N THR A 909 41.92 -20.06 9.70
CA THR A 909 41.69 -19.04 8.68
C THR A 909 41.90 -17.64 9.26
N ARG A 910 42.50 -16.75 8.47
CA ARG A 910 42.68 -15.33 8.78
C ARG A 910 42.17 -14.53 7.60
N LEU A 911 41.12 -13.74 7.85
CA LEU A 911 40.50 -12.86 6.86
C LEU A 911 40.97 -11.43 7.13
N GLN A 912 41.54 -10.77 6.13
CA GLN A 912 41.78 -9.33 6.18
C GLN A 912 40.65 -8.66 5.38
N GLY A 913 39.67 -8.10 6.09
CA GLY A 913 38.45 -7.52 5.52
C GLY A 913 37.16 -8.24 5.91
N ALA A 914 36.13 -8.07 5.09
CA ALA A 914 34.75 -8.26 5.55
C ALA A 914 34.10 -9.61 5.21
N LEU A 915 34.27 -10.14 3.98
CA LEU A 915 33.49 -11.30 3.53
C LEU A 915 34.29 -12.20 2.58
N ALA A 916 34.33 -13.50 2.89
CA ALA A 916 34.90 -14.51 2.03
C ALA A 916 34.08 -15.81 2.03
N VAL A 917 34.08 -16.50 0.90
CA VAL A 917 33.60 -17.87 0.73
C VAL A 917 34.76 -18.73 0.29
N ILE A 918 34.95 -19.88 0.95
CA ILE A 918 35.96 -20.86 0.62
C ILE A 918 35.26 -22.16 0.26
N GLU A 919 35.57 -22.71 -0.91
CA GLU A 919 35.10 -24.02 -1.33
C GLU A 919 36.25 -24.77 -1.99
N LYS A 920 36.58 -25.96 -1.46
CA LYS A 920 37.72 -26.77 -1.92
C LYS A 920 39.04 -25.95 -1.94
N ASP A 921 39.53 -25.66 -3.15
CA ASP A 921 40.74 -24.90 -3.46
C ASP A 921 40.42 -23.52 -4.05
N HIS A 922 39.22 -22.98 -3.86
CA HIS A 922 38.84 -21.64 -4.32
C HIS A 922 38.42 -20.76 -3.16
N ALA A 923 38.92 -19.52 -3.13
CA ALA A 923 38.46 -18.47 -2.24
C ALA A 923 37.88 -17.32 -3.06
N THR A 924 36.60 -17.02 -2.86
CA THR A 924 35.92 -15.84 -3.40
C THR A 924 35.77 -14.82 -2.29
N THR A 925 36.19 -13.57 -2.54
CA THR A 925 36.29 -12.53 -1.51
C THR A 925 35.73 -11.20 -2.02
N VAL A 926 35.20 -10.39 -1.12
CA VAL A 926 34.73 -9.03 -1.42
C VAL A 926 35.09 -8.09 -0.27
N GLY A 927 35.70 -6.94 -0.59
CA GLY A 927 36.16 -5.98 0.42
C GLY A 927 37.27 -6.53 1.32
N CYS A 928 38.13 -7.41 0.80
CA CYS A 928 39.21 -8.06 1.53
C CYS A 928 40.57 -7.77 0.90
N SER A 929 41.57 -7.34 1.69
CA SER A 929 42.95 -7.17 1.19
C SER A 929 43.75 -8.46 1.21
N GLY A 930 43.28 -9.50 1.89
CA GLY A 930 43.95 -10.78 1.93
C GLY A 930 43.20 -11.86 2.68
N ILE A 931 43.55 -13.10 2.40
CA ILE A 931 43.03 -14.27 3.11
C ILE A 931 44.15 -15.29 3.30
N THR A 932 44.23 -15.88 4.48
CA THR A 932 45.14 -17.00 4.78
C THR A 932 44.35 -18.15 5.33
N ILE A 933 44.51 -19.35 4.79
CA ILE A 933 43.77 -20.54 5.21
C ILE A 933 44.65 -21.41 6.08
N GLY A 934 44.07 -21.95 7.16
CA GLY A 934 44.74 -22.82 8.12
C GLY A 934 45.27 -24.13 7.51
N ASN A 935 46.09 -24.87 8.27
CA ASN A 935 46.80 -26.08 7.83
C ASN A 935 45.88 -27.20 7.29
N GLN A 936 45.58 -27.19 5.98
CA GLN A 936 45.20 -28.40 5.26
C GLN A 936 46.46 -29.25 5.05
N GLN A 937 46.74 -30.19 5.95
CA GLN A 937 47.83 -31.15 5.73
C GLN A 937 47.57 -31.93 4.43
N PRO A 938 48.56 -32.07 3.53
CA PRO A 938 50.00 -31.86 3.75
C PRO A 938 50.57 -30.51 3.28
N ARG A 939 49.75 -29.51 2.89
CA ARG A 939 50.19 -28.35 2.09
C ARG A 939 50.60 -27.08 2.85
N GLY A 940 50.45 -27.02 4.18
CA GLY A 940 50.78 -25.82 4.97
C GLY A 940 49.81 -24.65 4.72
N PRO A 941 49.98 -23.50 5.40
CA PRO A 941 49.06 -22.37 5.26
C PRO A 941 49.26 -21.67 3.90
N GLN A 942 48.17 -21.45 3.18
CA GLN A 942 48.15 -20.74 1.91
C GLN A 942 47.61 -19.33 2.12
N SER A 943 48.31 -18.32 1.61
CA SER A 943 47.95 -16.92 1.75
C SER A 943 47.84 -16.26 0.39
N VAL A 944 46.78 -15.49 0.21
CA VAL A 944 46.53 -14.69 -0.99
C VAL A 944 46.43 -13.23 -0.55
N GLN A 945 47.18 -12.37 -1.22
CA GLN A 945 47.04 -10.93 -1.11
C GLN A 945 46.21 -10.43 -2.30
N ILE A 946 45.29 -9.53 -2.03
CA ILE A 946 44.31 -9.04 -2.99
C ILE A 946 44.60 -7.56 -3.19
N GLU A 947 45.19 -7.24 -4.34
CA GLU A 947 45.45 -5.86 -4.73
C GLU A 947 44.14 -5.17 -5.12
N SER A 948 44.04 -3.86 -4.85
CA SER A 948 42.89 -3.02 -5.25
C SER A 948 41.52 -3.52 -4.77
N SER A 949 41.47 -4.20 -3.62
CA SER A 949 40.25 -4.75 -3.02
C SER A 949 39.16 -3.73 -2.64
N ARG A 950 39.54 -2.44 -2.65
CA ARG A 950 38.63 -1.31 -2.58
C ARG A 950 39.20 -0.18 -3.43
N GLN A 951 38.37 0.35 -4.31
CA GLN A 951 38.70 1.51 -5.12
C GLN A 951 37.75 2.65 -4.79
N THR A 952 38.26 3.87 -4.84
CA THR A 952 37.46 5.09 -4.66
C THR A 952 37.74 6.00 -5.84
N GLY A 953 36.69 6.39 -6.53
CA GLY A 953 36.73 7.42 -7.57
C GLY A 953 35.99 8.69 -7.15
N THR A 954 36.00 9.68 -8.03
CA THR A 954 35.26 10.94 -7.86
C THR A 954 34.47 11.25 -9.11
N ILE A 955 33.20 11.61 -8.94
CA ILE A 955 32.30 12.03 -10.04
C ILE A 955 32.78 13.37 -10.61
N GLN A 956 33.09 13.40 -11.90
CA GLN A 956 33.49 14.61 -12.63
C GLN A 956 32.34 15.23 -13.42
N ALA A 957 31.45 14.38 -13.95
CA ALA A 957 30.25 14.79 -14.67
C ALA A 957 29.14 13.76 -14.45
N LEU A 958 27.89 14.16 -14.68
CA LEU A 958 26.74 13.27 -14.62
C LEU A 958 25.65 13.72 -15.60
N ASP A 959 24.84 12.75 -16.04
CA ASP A 959 23.61 12.96 -16.78
C ASP A 959 22.50 12.17 -16.08
N ARG A 960 21.54 12.90 -15.48
CA ARG A 960 20.45 12.27 -14.71
C ARG A 960 19.40 11.63 -15.60
N GLN A 961 19.21 12.11 -16.83
CA GLN A 961 18.21 11.56 -17.75
C GLN A 961 18.64 10.19 -18.27
N ASN A 962 19.94 10.04 -18.51
CA ASN A 962 20.52 8.79 -18.99
C ASN A 962 21.13 7.94 -17.86
N CYS A 963 20.99 8.35 -16.60
CA CYS A 963 21.56 7.70 -15.43
C CYS A 963 23.08 7.41 -15.56
N THR A 964 23.85 8.36 -16.11
CA THR A 964 25.29 8.20 -16.30
C THR A 964 26.12 9.07 -15.37
N VAL A 965 27.29 8.57 -14.96
CA VAL A 965 28.32 9.30 -14.22
C VAL A 965 29.69 9.09 -14.83
N ASP A 966 30.46 10.16 -14.96
CA ASP A 966 31.87 10.13 -15.39
C ASP A 966 32.75 10.15 -14.15
N VAL A 967 33.60 9.14 -14.00
CA VAL A 967 34.37 8.89 -12.78
C VAL A 967 35.86 8.80 -13.09
N ILE A 968 36.69 9.41 -12.25
CA ILE A 968 38.15 9.22 -12.24
C ILE A 968 38.53 8.45 -10.97
N GLY A 969 39.43 7.46 -11.08
CA GLY A 969 39.97 6.71 -9.94
C GLY A 969 39.43 5.28 -9.78
N LEU A 970 38.66 4.79 -10.76
CA LEU A 970 38.25 3.39 -10.86
C LEU A 970 38.93 2.74 -12.08
N SER A 971 39.39 1.50 -11.94
CA SER A 971 40.02 0.71 -13.00
C SER A 971 39.56 -0.74 -12.94
N ASP A 972 39.29 -1.36 -14.09
CA ASP A 972 38.81 -2.75 -14.21
C ASP A 972 37.34 -2.99 -13.80
N ILE A 973 36.56 -1.93 -13.62
CA ILE A 973 35.12 -2.03 -13.39
C ILE A 973 34.40 -2.50 -14.65
N THR A 974 33.38 -3.35 -14.49
CA THR A 974 32.64 -3.97 -15.58
C THR A 974 31.13 -3.87 -15.39
N ALA A 975 30.37 -4.08 -16.47
CA ALA A 975 28.92 -4.19 -16.36
C ALA A 975 28.54 -5.40 -15.49
N GLY A 976 27.63 -5.20 -14.55
CA GLY A 976 27.26 -6.18 -13.51
C GLY A 976 27.87 -5.87 -12.15
N ASP A 977 28.97 -5.11 -12.08
CA ASP A 977 29.54 -4.64 -10.83
C ASP A 977 28.60 -3.67 -10.10
N ARG A 978 28.84 -3.51 -8.81
CA ARG A 978 28.03 -2.67 -7.93
C ARG A 978 28.88 -1.63 -7.21
N VAL A 979 28.42 -0.38 -7.22
CA VAL A 979 29.12 0.79 -6.66
C VAL A 979 28.27 1.49 -5.62
N ARG A 980 28.90 2.00 -4.56
CA ARG A 980 28.24 2.85 -3.56
C ARG A 980 28.61 4.30 -3.81
N VAL A 981 27.62 5.13 -4.08
CA VAL A 981 27.84 6.56 -4.35
C VAL A 981 27.58 7.36 -3.08
N ASN A 982 28.40 8.38 -2.79
CA ASN A 982 28.32 9.15 -1.55
C ASN A 982 28.30 8.25 -0.29
N PRO A 983 29.35 7.42 -0.07
CA PRO A 983 29.41 6.44 1.02
C PRO A 983 29.26 7.03 2.44
N ALA A 984 29.52 8.33 2.61
CA ALA A 984 29.36 9.04 3.88
C ALA A 984 27.95 9.62 4.10
N GLY A 985 27.10 9.63 3.08
CA GLY A 985 25.71 10.10 3.17
C GLY A 985 24.70 8.95 3.17
N ARG A 986 23.76 8.95 2.21
CA ARG A 986 22.73 7.91 2.10
C ARG A 986 23.26 6.59 1.54
N ALA A 987 24.25 6.69 0.66
CA ALA A 987 25.11 5.59 0.23
C ALA A 987 24.36 4.40 -0.37
N HIS A 988 23.40 4.67 -1.26
CA HIS A 988 22.78 3.61 -2.05
C HIS A 988 23.80 2.88 -2.92
N ASN A 989 23.43 1.65 -3.24
CA ASN A 989 24.21 0.74 -4.03
C ASN A 989 23.63 0.58 -5.45
N TYR A 990 24.38 1.03 -6.45
CA TYR A 990 23.97 1.06 -7.86
C TYR A 990 24.63 -0.07 -8.63
N LYS A 991 23.88 -0.78 -9.47
CA LYS A 991 24.44 -1.69 -10.47
C LYS A 991 24.93 -0.89 -11.66
N VAL A 992 26.13 -1.20 -12.12
CA VAL A 992 26.67 -0.69 -13.38
C VAL A 992 26.10 -1.53 -14.51
N THR A 993 25.30 -0.92 -15.38
CA THR A 993 24.70 -1.60 -16.54
C THR A 993 25.58 -1.51 -17.78
N GLN A 994 26.41 -0.47 -17.87
CA GLN A 994 27.35 -0.26 -18.97
C GLN A 994 28.58 0.53 -18.48
N VAL A 995 29.74 0.24 -19.09
CA VAL A 995 31.03 0.90 -18.83
C VAL A 995 31.62 1.39 -20.15
N GLU A 996 32.04 2.65 -20.20
CA GLU A 996 32.74 3.24 -21.35
C GLU A 996 34.02 3.94 -20.90
N ALA A 997 35.13 3.68 -21.59
CA ALA A 997 36.38 4.38 -21.32
C ALA A 997 36.34 5.81 -21.86
N LEU A 998 36.80 6.78 -21.06
CA LEU A 998 36.94 8.19 -21.44
C LEU A 998 38.42 8.55 -21.61
N GLU A 999 38.69 9.76 -22.08
CA GLU A 999 40.04 10.34 -22.07
C GLU A 999 40.54 10.53 -20.62
N ASP A 1000 41.86 10.72 -20.45
CA ASP A 1000 42.50 11.02 -19.15
C ASP A 1000 42.25 10.01 -18.00
N ASN A 1001 42.14 8.72 -18.32
CA ASN A 1001 41.83 7.63 -17.38
C ASN A 1001 40.46 7.77 -16.68
N GLY A 1002 39.53 8.50 -17.29
CA GLY A 1002 38.13 8.53 -16.85
C GLY A 1002 37.35 7.31 -17.34
N THR A 1003 36.27 6.98 -16.63
CA THR A 1003 35.32 5.94 -17.02
C THR A 1003 33.90 6.45 -16.85
N ARG A 1004 33.06 6.31 -17.86
CA ARG A 1004 31.61 6.55 -17.77
C ARG A 1004 30.90 5.27 -17.35
N LEU A 1005 30.08 5.38 -16.32
CA LEU A 1005 29.24 4.31 -15.81
C LEU A 1005 27.77 4.67 -16.09
N THR A 1006 27.02 3.73 -16.65
CA THR A 1006 25.54 3.80 -16.65
C THR A 1006 25.02 3.02 -15.47
N LEU A 1007 24.10 3.60 -14.70
CA LEU A 1007 23.58 3.03 -13.46
C LEU A 1007 22.14 2.52 -13.65
N ASP A 1008 21.74 1.53 -12.86
CA ASP A 1008 20.40 0.90 -12.90
C ASP A 1008 19.28 1.75 -12.28
N MET A 1009 19.62 2.72 -11.44
CA MET A 1009 18.64 3.55 -10.74
C MET A 1009 18.86 5.02 -11.07
N ALA A 1010 17.77 5.80 -11.03
CA ALA A 1010 17.86 7.24 -11.03
C ALA A 1010 18.46 7.74 -9.69
N SER A 1011 18.66 9.06 -9.60
CA SER A 1011 19.24 9.71 -8.42
C SER A 1011 18.31 10.74 -7.78
N ILE A 1012 17.08 10.88 -8.29
CA ILE A 1012 16.13 11.91 -7.87
C ILE A 1012 15.11 11.29 -6.91
N HIS A 1013 15.13 11.74 -5.66
CA HIS A 1013 14.19 11.33 -4.61
C HIS A 1013 12.86 12.09 -4.65
N GLY A 1014 12.84 13.26 -5.28
CA GLY A 1014 11.67 14.11 -5.33
C GLY A 1014 11.95 15.47 -5.95
N ARG A 1015 10.89 16.13 -6.37
CA ARG A 1015 10.89 17.42 -7.07
C ARG A 1015 9.81 18.32 -6.49
N ALA A 1016 10.11 19.61 -6.30
CA ALA A 1016 9.14 20.57 -5.77
C ALA A 1016 9.49 22.02 -6.13
N ARG A 1017 8.57 22.97 -5.90
CA ARG A 1017 8.89 24.39 -5.88
C ARG A 1017 9.11 24.87 -4.45
N VAL A 1018 9.97 25.85 -4.31
CA VAL A 1018 10.19 26.53 -3.03
C VAL A 1018 8.99 27.42 -2.70
N ALA A 1019 8.29 27.11 -1.62
CA ALA A 1019 7.16 27.88 -1.11
C ALA A 1019 7.60 28.99 -0.15
N ALA A 1020 8.57 28.71 0.72
CA ALA A 1020 9.14 29.68 1.65
C ALA A 1020 10.60 29.35 2.00
N ILE A 1021 11.34 30.38 2.43
CA ILE A 1021 12.74 30.29 2.84
C ILE A 1021 12.88 31.06 4.16
N ASP A 1022 13.31 30.36 5.21
CA ASP A 1022 13.70 30.95 6.49
C ASP A 1022 15.11 30.46 6.87
N ALA A 1023 16.12 31.24 6.47
CA ALA A 1023 17.53 30.89 6.59
C ALA A 1023 17.85 29.49 6.02
N ALA A 1024 18.07 28.51 6.89
CA ALA A 1024 18.39 27.12 6.52
C ALA A 1024 17.15 26.24 6.33
N ARG A 1025 15.95 26.72 6.68
CA ARG A 1025 14.69 26.00 6.57
C ARG A 1025 13.98 26.38 5.27
N ILE A 1026 13.63 25.38 4.47
CA ILE A 1026 13.02 25.52 3.15
C ILE A 1026 11.68 24.79 3.14
N ASP A 1027 10.58 25.51 2.92
CA ASP A 1027 9.27 24.90 2.73
C ASP A 1027 9.03 24.65 1.24
N LEU A 1028 8.56 23.44 0.90
CA LEU A 1028 8.26 23.00 -0.44
C LEU A 1028 6.76 22.80 -0.62
N ASP A 1029 6.21 23.22 -1.77
CA ASP A 1029 4.78 23.11 -2.08
C ASP A 1029 4.34 21.71 -2.55
N PHE A 1030 5.29 20.76 -2.67
CA PHE A 1030 5.03 19.35 -2.95
C PHE A 1030 5.53 18.46 -1.80
N HIS A 1031 4.84 17.33 -1.66
CA HIS A 1031 5.20 16.25 -0.74
C HIS A 1031 6.25 15.38 -1.42
N LEU A 1032 7.35 15.10 -0.72
CA LEU A 1032 8.36 14.13 -1.10
C LEU A 1032 8.08 12.82 -0.34
N ILE A 1033 7.76 11.77 -1.09
CA ILE A 1033 7.27 10.49 -0.54
C ILE A 1033 8.27 9.72 0.30
N THR A 1034 9.56 9.88 0.00
CA THR A 1034 10.62 9.25 0.77
C THR A 1034 10.48 9.69 2.22
N ARG A 1035 10.22 8.74 3.12
CA ARG A 1035 10.16 9.02 4.56
C ARG A 1035 11.41 9.79 4.94
N THR A 1036 11.25 10.84 5.73
CA THR A 1036 12.23 11.92 5.79
C THR A 1036 13.64 11.45 6.15
N ALA A 1037 13.76 10.35 6.91
CA ALA A 1037 14.99 9.60 7.18
C ALA A 1037 15.85 9.29 5.93
N THR A 1038 15.23 8.96 4.80
CA THR A 1038 15.91 8.66 3.53
C THR A 1038 16.53 9.90 2.89
N LEU A 1039 15.97 11.09 3.14
CA LEU A 1039 16.50 12.35 2.61
C LEU A 1039 17.69 12.87 3.42
N LEU A 1040 17.91 12.43 4.66
CA LEU A 1040 19.07 12.86 5.43
C LEU A 1040 20.37 12.50 4.72
N HIS A 1041 21.26 13.50 4.61
CA HIS A 1041 22.56 13.44 3.93
C HIS A 1041 22.49 13.28 2.40
N THR A 1042 21.30 13.44 1.81
CA THR A 1042 21.13 13.72 0.38
C THR A 1042 21.27 15.23 0.12
N ARG A 1043 20.89 15.72 -1.06
CA ARG A 1043 21.13 17.10 -1.48
C ARG A 1043 19.86 17.75 -2.01
N LEU A 1044 19.61 18.99 -1.61
CA LEU A 1044 18.61 19.84 -2.25
C LEU A 1044 19.31 20.66 -3.34
N GLN A 1045 19.02 20.36 -4.60
CA GLN A 1045 19.65 20.95 -5.78
C GLN A 1045 18.67 21.84 -6.54
N ARG A 1046 19.09 23.06 -6.87
CA ARG A 1046 18.34 23.98 -7.74
C ARG A 1046 18.45 23.53 -9.19
N GLU A 1047 17.32 23.41 -9.88
CA GLU A 1047 17.29 22.86 -11.25
C GLU A 1047 17.97 23.76 -12.28
N SER A 1048 17.92 25.09 -12.10
CA SER A 1048 18.37 26.05 -13.11
C SER A 1048 19.88 26.05 -13.36
N ASP A 1049 20.68 25.68 -12.35
CA ASP A 1049 22.14 25.75 -12.43
C ASP A 1049 22.89 24.66 -11.63
N GLY A 1050 22.18 23.75 -10.98
CA GLY A 1050 22.77 22.59 -10.31
C GLY A 1050 23.44 22.90 -8.96
N ASN A 1051 23.32 24.13 -8.45
CA ASN A 1051 23.73 24.48 -7.10
C ASN A 1051 22.96 23.58 -6.10
N TRP A 1052 23.66 22.78 -5.29
CA TRP A 1052 23.11 21.99 -4.15
C TRP A 1052 23.56 22.32 -2.67
N ARG A 1053 22.65 22.17 -1.68
CA ARG A 1053 22.98 22.17 -0.23
C ARG A 1053 22.70 20.78 0.36
N PRO A 1054 23.46 20.30 1.35
CA PRO A 1054 23.17 19.01 1.97
C PRO A 1054 21.89 19.11 2.80
N ILE A 1055 21.02 18.11 2.72
CA ILE A 1055 19.81 18.02 3.56
C ILE A 1055 20.23 17.46 4.91
N THR A 1056 19.91 18.19 5.97
CA THR A 1056 20.20 17.80 7.36
C THR A 1056 18.99 17.22 8.06
N HIS A 1057 17.79 17.75 7.77
CA HIS A 1057 16.52 17.21 8.25
C HIS A 1057 15.44 17.40 7.19
N ALA A 1058 14.39 16.61 7.29
CA ALA A 1058 13.21 16.73 6.47
C ALA A 1058 11.96 16.45 7.32
N PHE A 1059 10.86 17.13 6.99
CA PHE A 1059 9.60 17.11 7.72
C PHE A 1059 8.46 17.05 6.71
N ASN A 1060 7.52 16.13 6.91
CA ASN A 1060 6.25 16.12 6.17
C ASN A 1060 5.17 16.47 7.18
N HIS A 1061 4.64 17.69 7.11
CA HIS A 1061 3.60 18.15 8.04
C HIS A 1061 2.20 17.65 7.64
N ASP A 1062 2.04 17.32 6.37
CA ASP A 1062 0.82 16.80 5.77
C ASP A 1062 1.16 15.89 4.56
N ALA A 1063 0.12 15.47 3.83
CA ALA A 1063 0.24 14.70 2.59
C ALA A 1063 0.57 15.57 1.35
N TYR A 1064 0.87 16.85 1.55
CA TYR A 1064 0.88 17.86 0.49
C TYR A 1064 2.20 18.64 0.41
N THR A 1065 2.95 18.77 1.48
CA THR A 1065 4.13 19.63 1.57
C THR A 1065 5.27 18.93 2.29
N THR A 1066 6.47 19.40 2.03
CA THR A 1066 7.69 18.95 2.71
C THR A 1066 8.48 20.17 3.13
N THR A 1067 8.95 20.19 4.37
CA THR A 1067 9.93 21.17 4.85
C THR A 1067 11.27 20.49 4.99
N LEU A 1068 12.36 21.19 4.61
CA LEU A 1068 13.72 20.69 4.69
C LEU A 1068 14.59 21.67 5.49
N ASP A 1069 15.44 21.15 6.37
CA ASP A 1069 16.57 21.91 6.91
C ASP A 1069 17.82 21.57 6.11
N VAL A 1070 18.46 22.57 5.53
CA VAL A 1070 19.69 22.42 4.74
C VAL A 1070 20.92 22.93 5.48
N GLY A 1071 22.07 22.31 5.21
CA GLY A 1071 23.35 22.76 5.71
C GLY A 1071 23.86 24.01 4.97
N GLY A 1072 25.01 24.52 5.42
CA GLY A 1072 25.69 25.64 4.79
C GLY A 1072 26.23 25.31 3.40
N ALA A 1073 26.82 26.32 2.75
CA ALA A 1073 27.37 26.19 1.41
C ALA A 1073 28.33 25.00 1.25
N PRO A 1074 28.23 24.24 0.14
CA PRO A 1074 29.24 23.24 -0.14
C PRO A 1074 30.58 23.97 -0.30
N GLY A 1075 31.66 23.36 0.19
CA GLY A 1075 33.01 23.91 0.05
C GLY A 1075 33.59 23.82 -1.37
N LEU A 1076 32.74 23.89 -2.40
CA LEU A 1076 33.10 23.74 -3.80
C LEU A 1076 33.23 25.11 -4.48
N ASP A 1077 34.15 25.20 -5.44
CA ASP A 1077 34.33 26.40 -6.26
C ASP A 1077 33.04 26.71 -7.05
N GLY A 1078 32.55 27.94 -6.94
CA GLY A 1078 31.29 28.38 -7.57
C GLY A 1078 30.03 28.20 -6.71
N ALA A 1079 30.15 27.65 -5.49
CA ALA A 1079 29.05 27.59 -4.55
C ALA A 1079 28.51 29.00 -4.23
N LEU A 1080 27.22 29.22 -4.46
CA LEU A 1080 26.61 30.52 -4.18
C LEU A 1080 26.47 30.75 -2.67
N PRO A 1081 26.54 32.02 -2.20
CA PRO A 1081 26.17 32.38 -0.83
C PRO A 1081 24.69 32.07 -0.52
N ASP A 1082 24.35 31.85 0.75
CA ASP A 1082 22.98 31.47 1.17
C ASP A 1082 21.89 32.44 0.66
N SER A 1083 22.19 33.74 0.61
CA SER A 1083 21.24 34.77 0.13
C SER A 1083 20.99 34.78 -1.38
N GLN A 1084 21.78 34.05 -2.16
CA GLN A 1084 21.70 34.00 -3.63
C GLN A 1084 21.36 32.60 -4.15
N TRP A 1085 21.29 31.65 -3.22
CA TRP A 1085 21.16 30.23 -3.47
C TRP A 1085 19.79 29.83 -4.04
N LEU A 1086 18.71 30.31 -3.42
CA LEU A 1086 17.33 30.00 -3.78
C LEU A 1086 16.47 31.25 -3.69
N SER A 1087 15.39 31.25 -4.46
CA SER A 1087 14.28 32.19 -4.38
C SER A 1087 12.95 31.44 -4.28
N ILE A 1088 11.94 32.07 -3.70
CA ILE A 1088 10.57 31.54 -3.69
C ILE A 1088 10.11 31.35 -5.14
N GLY A 1089 9.55 30.18 -5.45
CA GLY A 1089 9.13 29.76 -6.78
C GLY A 1089 10.19 29.00 -7.59
N ASP A 1090 11.45 28.95 -7.13
CA ASP A 1090 12.48 28.13 -7.77
C ASP A 1090 12.09 26.64 -7.72
N TRP A 1091 12.35 25.93 -8.81
CA TRP A 1091 12.25 24.47 -8.85
C TRP A 1091 13.53 23.83 -8.29
N VAL A 1092 13.32 22.84 -7.44
CA VAL A 1092 14.38 22.09 -6.77
C VAL A 1092 14.11 20.58 -6.83
N ILE A 1093 15.20 19.81 -6.82
CA ILE A 1093 15.19 18.36 -6.71
C ILE A 1093 16.00 17.89 -5.50
N ALA A 1094 15.48 16.89 -4.81
CA ALA A 1094 16.23 16.13 -3.81
C ALA A 1094 17.00 15.02 -4.52
N VAL A 1095 18.32 14.98 -4.38
CA VAL A 1095 19.18 14.07 -5.15
C VAL A 1095 20.17 13.30 -4.28
N ASP A 1096 20.39 12.04 -4.62
CA ASP A 1096 21.28 11.14 -3.88
C ASP A 1096 22.75 11.54 -4.03
N TYR A 1097 23.15 12.00 -5.23
CA TYR A 1097 24.53 12.41 -5.54
C TYR A 1097 24.65 13.57 -6.53
N VAL A 1098 25.81 14.22 -6.49
CA VAL A 1098 26.20 15.42 -7.24
C VAL A 1098 27.66 15.32 -7.71
N ILE A 1099 28.07 16.22 -8.60
CA ILE A 1099 29.47 16.32 -9.06
C ILE A 1099 30.40 16.57 -7.85
N GLY A 1100 31.54 15.89 -7.83
CA GLY A 1100 32.53 15.94 -6.75
C GLY A 1100 32.33 14.87 -5.67
N ASP A 1101 31.22 14.13 -5.69
CA ASP A 1101 31.00 13.04 -4.73
C ASP A 1101 31.95 11.86 -4.95
N PRO A 1102 32.38 11.20 -3.86
CA PRO A 1102 33.11 9.95 -3.95
C PRO A 1102 32.19 8.80 -4.34
N ILE A 1103 32.74 7.89 -5.15
CA ILE A 1103 32.13 6.61 -5.51
C ILE A 1103 33.07 5.48 -5.07
N ALA A 1104 32.55 4.51 -4.34
CA ALA A 1104 33.31 3.41 -3.77
C ALA A 1104 32.91 2.09 -4.42
N TRP A 1105 33.90 1.28 -4.80
CA TRP A 1105 33.71 -0.03 -5.38
C TRP A 1105 34.56 -1.07 -4.65
N GLU A 1106 33.97 -2.23 -4.38
CA GLU A 1106 34.62 -3.38 -3.76
C GLU A 1106 34.52 -4.56 -4.74
N PRO A 1107 35.56 -4.78 -5.57
CA PRO A 1107 35.56 -5.88 -6.53
C PRO A 1107 35.44 -7.24 -5.83
N THR A 1108 34.74 -8.16 -6.49
CA THR A 1108 34.74 -9.56 -6.10
C THR A 1108 35.91 -10.28 -6.77
N HIS A 1109 36.78 -10.93 -5.98
CA HIS A 1109 37.91 -11.68 -6.51
C HIS A 1109 37.79 -13.16 -6.16
N THR A 1110 38.02 -14.03 -7.15
CA THR A 1110 38.13 -15.47 -6.95
C THR A 1110 39.56 -15.93 -7.20
N HIS A 1111 40.13 -16.65 -6.23
CA HIS A 1111 41.51 -17.13 -6.27
C HIS A 1111 41.58 -18.64 -6.07
N THR A 1112 42.38 -19.32 -6.89
CA THR A 1112 42.72 -20.72 -6.67
C THR A 1112 43.88 -20.84 -5.67
N LEU A 1113 43.63 -21.55 -4.59
CA LEU A 1113 44.49 -21.85 -3.47
C LEU A 1113 45.38 -23.06 -3.84
N ARG A 1114 46.62 -22.80 -4.29
CA ARG A 1114 47.53 -23.83 -4.83
C ARG A 1114 48.47 -24.42 -3.82
#